data_AF-A0A409YTR3-F1
#
_entry.id   AF-A0A409YTR3-F1
#
_cell.length_a   1.000
_cell.length_b   1.000
_cell.length_c   1.000
_cell.angle_alpha   90.00
_cell.angle_beta   90.00
_cell.angle_gamma   90.00
#
_symmetry.space_group_name_H-M   'P 1'
#
loop_
_entity.id
_entity.type
_entity.pdbx_description
1 polymer ?
#
loop_
_entity_poly.entity_id
_entity_poly.type
_entity_poly.pdbx_seq_one_letter_code
_entity_poly.pdbx_strand_id
1 'polypeptide(L)'
;MGDTAADGIPSCRGPVLLPRDSERVTDADEEIFILYSEIQYGSPSQSSDNFRGLGYVDSHKDVLEIRFEIKNIAPPPASELVASTENKKHKARKASTKSLSQDKAVEIELWQDKTALRSRKGDTGSVLWKASMDFAQLILQQYYTRSSLALFDRENLNTLNVVELGSGTGLLSIALSPLVGHYTATDIGPLVPLIEKNVALNFPERTSRSRNNNTSIRGSNISVEELDWIALSAASPQQKIKLYDTASQPVDLLLAVDCIYHPSLIPPFLATIDYLAAPARTAVLVISELRAEDVMREFLVRDILKPSILFHVPHPMFFYISFLRPPPLQAPPYGTISITPQISNDLRTEPFTGSQDLYYSWALEPPNSSGSPSVTTKPAKLTTYRSSSAYKEIPLPVPSGVREGQKWRLILTGQAQAHGRLNPESVDLAYEAVGRVPFPVVSMPVLFQGKGSKGSSKQEMIERTYLIPFDSELEQGGKDTAEGERRVAALRFREKTSFDLDKKIWDSGIGQSSWLVQLKKDHSLVQDNVLLQDLKQTLFSEESKKVLELGTVHRISILWTHLLTGMLYLTGSGIGIVSAALAVLRSGFSTRTGQDCILATDVPSAMPLLMQNISTNEKYYLSGAPKPIVLDWDDEDLPEEVASLQNGFDAIVMADVTYNTSSFPSLCKTLSRLIKLGPKPPMILLGYKERDEAERKFWDMCKEIGIDFEKAGERKGAGGMPIEIWVGKVRI
;
A
#
# COMPACT_ATOMS: atom_id res chain seq x y z
N MET A 1 -37.36 6.67 23.20
CA MET A 1 -36.90 6.13 21.91
C MET A 1 -35.70 6.96 21.52
N GLY A 2 -34.52 6.36 21.60
CA GLY A 2 -33.27 7.03 21.23
C GLY A 2 -32.40 5.99 20.54
N ASP A 3 -32.20 6.15 19.24
CA ASP A 3 -31.22 5.37 18.50
C ASP A 3 -29.86 6.06 18.65
N THR A 4 -28.90 5.33 19.20
CA THR A 4 -27.49 5.71 19.21
C THR A 4 -26.93 5.52 17.80
N ALA A 5 -26.75 6.61 17.07
CA ALA A 5 -26.12 6.58 15.75
C ALA A 5 -24.67 6.06 15.86
N ALA A 6 -24.28 5.18 14.93
CA ALA A 6 -22.91 4.70 14.83
C ALA A 6 -22.05 5.70 14.04
N ASP A 7 -20.87 6.05 14.57
CA ASP A 7 -19.90 6.95 13.94
C ASP A 7 -19.22 6.30 12.72
N GLY A 8 -19.93 6.26 11.59
CA GLY A 8 -19.38 5.90 10.28
C GLY A 8 -19.01 7.13 9.46
N ILE A 9 -17.75 7.24 9.03
CA ILE A 9 -17.36 8.20 7.99
C ILE A 9 -18.09 7.80 6.69
N PRO A 10 -18.89 8.70 6.06
CA PRO A 10 -19.50 8.40 4.77
C PRO A 10 -18.42 8.16 3.71
N SER A 11 -18.50 7.03 2.99
CA SER A 11 -17.54 6.64 1.95
C SER A 11 -17.53 7.55 0.71
N CYS A 12 -18.41 8.54 0.67
CA CYS A 12 -18.63 9.44 -0.45
C CYS A 12 -19.02 10.84 0.08
N ARG A 13 -18.45 11.88 -0.53
CA ARG A 13 -18.75 13.30 -0.27
C ARG A 13 -18.92 14.00 -1.62
N GLY A 14 -20.17 14.22 -2.03
CA GLY A 14 -20.46 14.69 -3.39
C GLY A 14 -19.89 13.72 -4.42
N PRO A 15 -19.11 14.18 -5.42
CA PRO A 15 -18.42 13.29 -6.37
C PRO A 15 -17.13 12.64 -5.85
N VAL A 16 -16.63 13.02 -4.66
CA VAL A 16 -15.39 12.48 -4.11
C VAL A 16 -15.66 11.18 -3.35
N LEU A 17 -15.02 10.10 -3.80
CA LEU A 17 -14.96 8.83 -3.10
C LEU A 17 -13.83 8.89 -2.08
N LEU A 18 -14.17 8.95 -0.78
CA LEU A 18 -13.16 8.94 0.27
C LEU A 18 -12.59 7.52 0.42
N PRO A 19 -11.26 7.33 0.31
CA PRO A 19 -10.62 6.09 0.72
C PRO A 19 -11.04 5.70 2.15
N ARG A 20 -11.24 4.41 2.43
CA ARG A 20 -11.73 3.93 3.75
C ARG A 20 -10.80 4.25 4.93
N ASP A 21 -9.55 4.57 4.60
CA ASP A 21 -8.42 4.98 5.42
C ASP A 21 -8.26 6.52 5.52
N SER A 22 -9.21 7.29 4.99
CA SER A 22 -9.25 8.76 5.17
C SER A 22 -9.47 9.12 6.63
N GLU A 23 -8.51 9.79 7.26
CA GLU A 23 -8.61 10.20 8.66
C GLU A 23 -9.08 11.66 8.77
N ARG A 24 -10.07 11.92 9.64
CA ARG A 24 -10.56 13.29 9.86
C ARG A 24 -9.50 14.08 10.61
N VAL A 25 -9.08 15.22 10.07
CA VAL A 25 -8.19 16.14 10.76
C VAL A 25 -8.98 16.83 11.89
N THR A 26 -8.57 16.58 13.14
CA THR A 26 -9.21 17.17 14.34
C THR A 26 -8.30 18.12 15.11
N ASP A 27 -6.99 18.07 14.89
CA ASP A 27 -6.00 18.95 15.50
C ASP A 27 -5.01 19.41 14.40
N ALA A 28 -4.92 20.72 14.19
CA ALA A 28 -4.06 21.29 13.16
C ALA A 28 -2.57 21.21 13.54
N ASP A 29 -2.21 21.31 14.81
CA ASP A 29 -0.82 21.27 15.25
C ASP A 29 -0.27 19.83 15.20
N GLU A 30 -1.10 18.83 15.51
CA GLU A 30 -0.76 17.42 15.29
C GLU A 30 -0.58 17.10 13.79
N GLU A 31 -1.52 17.53 12.95
CA GLU A 31 -1.47 17.28 11.49
C GLU A 31 -0.25 17.95 10.84
N ILE A 32 0.02 19.23 11.14
CA ILE A 32 1.22 19.93 10.67
C ILE A 32 2.48 19.25 11.16
N PHE A 33 2.51 18.79 12.41
CA PHE A 33 3.65 18.05 12.94
C PHE A 33 3.91 16.79 12.11
N ILE A 34 2.88 16.02 11.77
CA ILE A 34 2.98 14.79 10.96
C ILE A 34 3.51 15.13 9.56
N LEU A 35 2.79 15.99 8.84
CA LEU A 35 3.07 16.37 7.45
C LEU A 35 4.46 16.97 7.25
N TYR A 36 4.93 17.85 8.16
CA TYR A 36 6.26 18.46 8.03
C TYR A 36 7.39 17.63 8.63
N SER A 37 7.09 16.67 9.51
CA SER A 37 8.07 15.63 9.87
C SER A 37 8.40 14.79 8.64
N GLU A 38 7.39 14.32 7.90
CA GLU A 38 7.55 13.47 6.72
C GLU A 38 8.56 14.00 5.69
N ILE A 39 8.43 15.28 5.32
CA ILE A 39 9.31 15.96 4.34
C ILE A 39 10.78 15.96 4.79
N GLN A 40 11.03 16.20 6.09
CA GLN A 40 12.38 16.32 6.63
C GLN A 40 13.15 14.99 6.61
N TYR A 41 12.44 13.85 6.63
CA TYR A 41 13.06 12.51 6.60
C TYR A 41 13.10 11.87 5.20
N GLY A 42 12.29 12.35 4.25
CA GLY A 42 12.23 11.83 2.87
C GLY A 42 13.34 12.31 1.92
N SER A 43 14.35 13.06 2.37
CA SER A 43 15.38 13.65 1.51
C SER A 43 16.75 12.95 1.66
N PRO A 44 17.07 11.89 0.87
CA PRO A 44 18.43 11.40 0.76
C PRO A 44 19.32 12.45 0.06
N SER A 45 20.61 12.43 0.36
CA SER A 45 21.59 13.40 -0.13
C SER A 45 21.74 13.38 -1.65
N GLN A 46 21.07 14.31 -2.36
CA GLN A 46 21.50 14.70 -3.70
C GLN A 46 22.65 15.71 -3.61
N SER A 47 23.56 15.62 -4.57
CA SER A 47 24.75 16.45 -4.71
C SER A 47 24.45 17.95 -4.77
N SER A 48 25.34 18.75 -4.20
CA SER A 48 25.19 20.17 -3.90
C SER A 48 25.26 21.14 -5.10
N ASP A 49 24.69 20.77 -6.25
CA ASP A 49 24.65 21.62 -7.46
C ASP A 49 23.24 21.84 -8.06
N ASN A 50 22.20 21.16 -7.54
CA ASN A 50 20.82 21.48 -7.87
C ASN A 50 20.13 22.21 -6.71
N PHE A 51 20.05 23.54 -6.82
CA PHE A 51 19.17 24.36 -5.98
C PHE A 51 17.73 23.81 -6.09
N ARG A 52 17.07 23.48 -4.97
CA ARG A 52 15.62 23.19 -4.96
C ARG A 52 14.90 24.44 -5.47
N GLY A 53 14.53 24.42 -6.74
CA GLY A 53 13.76 25.49 -7.38
C GLY A 53 12.37 25.62 -6.76
N LEU A 54 11.62 26.65 -7.18
CA LEU A 54 10.34 27.00 -6.55
C LEU A 54 9.28 25.88 -6.57
N GLY A 55 9.37 24.89 -7.48
CA GLY A 55 8.39 23.80 -7.63
C GLY A 55 7.69 23.75 -9.01
N TYR A 56 8.13 24.58 -9.96
CA TYR A 56 7.60 24.63 -11.33
C TYR A 56 8.44 23.78 -12.32
N VAL A 57 7.81 23.30 -13.39
CA VAL A 57 8.22 22.10 -14.14
C VAL A 57 9.48 22.27 -15.00
N ASP A 58 9.63 23.37 -15.74
CA ASP A 58 10.81 23.64 -16.57
C ASP A 58 11.08 25.16 -16.64
N SER A 59 12.32 25.56 -16.37
CA SER A 59 12.76 26.96 -16.40
C SER A 59 13.33 27.43 -17.74
N HIS A 60 13.58 26.52 -18.68
CA HIS A 60 14.28 26.80 -19.93
C HIS A 60 13.36 27.04 -21.12
N LYS A 61 12.11 26.53 -21.11
CA LYS A 61 11.14 26.69 -22.20
C LYS A 61 9.99 27.64 -21.86
N ASP A 62 9.43 28.30 -22.87
CA ASP A 62 8.22 29.16 -22.74
C ASP A 62 6.94 28.42 -23.17
N VAL A 63 7.13 27.29 -23.88
CA VAL A 63 6.11 26.31 -24.26
C VAL A 63 6.51 24.96 -23.68
N LEU A 64 5.56 24.28 -23.05
CA LEU A 64 5.71 22.98 -22.43
C LEU A 64 4.91 21.95 -23.22
N GLU A 65 5.59 20.89 -23.66
CA GLU A 65 4.98 19.67 -24.20
C GLU A 65 4.81 18.70 -23.03
N ILE A 66 3.57 18.43 -22.64
CA ILE A 66 3.22 17.61 -21.49
C ILE A 66 2.57 16.33 -21.98
N ARG A 67 3.07 15.19 -21.52
CA ARG A 67 2.58 13.87 -21.91
C ARG A 67 2.25 13.05 -20.68
N PHE A 68 0.98 12.76 -20.49
CA PHE A 68 0.48 11.84 -19.48
C PHE A 68 0.40 10.44 -20.09
N GLU A 69 1.20 9.52 -19.58
CA GLU A 69 1.17 8.12 -20.02
C GLU A 69 0.22 7.32 -19.14
N ILE A 70 -0.81 6.76 -19.76
CA ILE A 70 -1.86 5.98 -19.11
C ILE A 70 -1.61 4.51 -19.44
N LYS A 71 -1.12 3.77 -18.45
CA LYS A 71 -0.82 2.33 -18.55
C LYS A 71 -2.03 1.49 -18.14
N ASN A 72 -2.16 0.27 -18.67
CA ASN A 72 -3.14 -0.74 -18.21
C ASN A 72 -4.63 -0.34 -18.34
N ILE A 73 -5.04 0.26 -19.46
CA ILE A 73 -6.44 0.69 -19.68
C ILE A 73 -7.41 -0.49 -19.63
N ALA A 74 -8.52 -0.31 -18.90
CA ALA A 74 -9.56 -1.33 -18.80
C ALA A 74 -10.35 -1.45 -20.12
N PRO A 75 -10.70 -2.68 -20.57
CA PRO A 75 -11.45 -2.87 -21.82
C PRO A 75 -12.81 -2.16 -21.79
N PRO A 76 -13.32 -1.65 -22.92
CA PRO A 76 -14.63 -0.99 -22.99
C PRO A 76 -15.77 -1.94 -22.55
N PRO A 77 -16.86 -1.42 -21.96
CA PRO A 77 -17.99 -2.25 -21.56
C PRO A 77 -18.72 -2.78 -22.82
N ALA A 78 -19.35 -3.95 -22.70
CA ALA A 78 -19.99 -4.62 -23.83
C ALA A 78 -21.09 -3.80 -24.52
N SER A 79 -21.66 -2.79 -23.83
CA SER A 79 -22.66 -1.85 -24.35
C SER A 79 -22.15 -0.91 -25.44
N GLU A 80 -20.85 -0.53 -25.44
CA GLU A 80 -20.30 0.42 -26.41
C GLU A 80 -19.97 -0.25 -27.76
N LEU A 81 -19.81 -1.58 -27.79
CA LEU A 81 -19.48 -2.35 -29.01
C LEU A 81 -20.62 -2.41 -30.05
N VAL A 82 -21.84 -1.99 -29.68
CA VAL A 82 -23.04 -2.13 -30.52
C VAL A 82 -23.25 -0.92 -31.46
N ALA A 83 -22.59 0.22 -31.21
CA ALA A 83 -22.86 1.48 -31.91
C ALA A 83 -22.16 1.63 -33.29
N SER A 84 -21.25 0.73 -33.66
CA SER A 84 -20.44 0.85 -34.89
C SER A 84 -20.57 -0.35 -35.83
N THR A 85 -21.74 -0.53 -36.45
CA THR A 85 -21.90 -1.56 -37.51
C THR A 85 -22.80 -1.14 -38.67
N GLU A 86 -22.45 -0.05 -39.37
CA GLU A 86 -22.86 0.10 -40.77
C GLU A 86 -21.68 0.37 -41.72
N ASN A 87 -21.72 -0.32 -42.86
CA ASN A 87 -20.96 -0.07 -44.09
C ASN A 87 -19.42 -0.24 -44.08
N LYS A 88 -18.96 -1.49 -44.28
CA LYS A 88 -18.09 -1.88 -45.42
C LYS A 88 -17.96 -3.41 -45.56
N LYS A 89 -18.24 -3.94 -46.76
CA LYS A 89 -18.04 -5.36 -47.13
C LYS A 89 -16.66 -5.58 -47.81
N HIS A 90 -16.15 -6.82 -47.70
CA HIS A 90 -14.96 -7.41 -48.37
C HIS A 90 -13.59 -6.88 -47.87
N LYS A 91 -12.70 -7.68 -47.25
CA LYS A 91 -12.25 -9.06 -47.56
C LYS A 91 -11.80 -9.79 -46.29
N ALA A 92 -12.07 -11.09 -46.19
CA ALA A 92 -11.58 -11.91 -45.09
C ALA A 92 -10.06 -12.18 -45.20
N ARG A 93 -9.31 -11.82 -44.15
CA ARG A 93 -7.95 -12.32 -43.92
C ARG A 93 -7.77 -12.55 -42.41
N LYS A 94 -7.23 -13.72 -42.07
CA LYS A 94 -7.08 -14.28 -40.72
C LYS A 94 -6.43 -13.27 -39.76
N ALA A 95 -7.12 -12.90 -38.68
CA ALA A 95 -6.60 -12.00 -37.64
C ALA A 95 -6.33 -12.79 -36.35
N SER A 96 -5.17 -12.60 -35.75
CA SER A 96 -4.78 -13.21 -34.47
C SER A 96 -5.37 -12.45 -33.30
N THR A 97 -6.05 -13.15 -32.39
CA THR A 97 -6.58 -12.58 -31.15
C THR A 97 -5.43 -12.29 -30.19
N LYS A 98 -4.93 -11.04 -30.20
CA LYS A 98 -3.86 -10.55 -29.33
C LYS A 98 -4.42 -9.36 -28.54
N SER A 99 -5.08 -9.62 -27.41
CA SER A 99 -5.58 -8.58 -26.51
C SER A 99 -4.43 -7.99 -25.69
N LEU A 100 -3.63 -7.16 -26.36
CA LEU A 100 -2.68 -6.26 -25.70
C LEU A 100 -3.47 -5.23 -24.89
N SER A 101 -3.01 -4.91 -23.69
CA SER A 101 -3.33 -3.66 -23.02
C SER A 101 -3.01 -2.51 -23.98
N GLN A 102 -3.99 -1.65 -24.24
CA GLN A 102 -3.74 -0.43 -25.00
C GLN A 102 -3.28 0.65 -24.02
N ASP A 103 -2.03 1.08 -24.13
CA ASP A 103 -1.57 2.28 -23.46
C ASP A 103 -2.09 3.51 -24.22
N LYS A 104 -2.38 4.60 -23.50
CA LYS A 104 -2.83 5.88 -24.07
C LYS A 104 -1.91 6.99 -23.60
N ALA A 105 -1.49 7.84 -24.53
CA ALA A 105 -0.94 9.15 -24.18
C ALA A 105 -2.07 10.20 -24.20
N VAL A 106 -2.08 11.10 -23.22
CA VAL A 106 -2.75 12.40 -23.35
C VAL A 106 -1.65 13.45 -23.45
N GLU A 107 -1.55 14.08 -24.62
CA GLU A 107 -0.54 15.07 -24.94
C GLU A 107 -1.20 16.46 -24.93
N ILE A 108 -0.59 17.41 -24.22
CA ILE A 108 -1.08 18.77 -23.99
C ILE A 108 0.08 19.75 -24.20
N GLU A 109 -0.16 20.82 -24.94
CA GLU A 109 0.80 21.92 -25.13
C GLU A 109 0.37 23.12 -24.27
N LEU A 110 1.28 23.70 -23.47
CA LEU A 110 0.98 24.88 -22.63
C LEU A 110 2.02 25.98 -22.79
N TRP A 111 1.56 27.23 -22.86
CA TRP A 111 2.40 28.41 -22.67
C TRP A 111 2.55 28.74 -21.19
N GLN A 112 3.71 29.27 -20.82
CA GLN A 112 3.99 29.88 -19.51
C GLN A 112 4.77 31.19 -19.68
N ASP A 113 4.59 32.14 -18.74
CA ASP A 113 5.32 33.40 -18.69
C ASP A 113 6.28 33.43 -17.48
N LYS A 114 7.53 33.04 -17.71
CA LYS A 114 8.59 33.08 -16.68
C LYS A 114 9.09 34.49 -16.38
N THR A 115 8.80 35.46 -17.25
CA THR A 115 9.18 36.87 -17.04
C THR A 115 8.23 37.49 -16.03
N ALA A 116 6.93 37.19 -16.13
CA ALA A 116 5.91 37.54 -15.14
C ALA A 116 6.29 37.12 -13.73
N LEU A 117 6.60 35.83 -13.52
CA LEU A 117 7.01 35.26 -12.23
C LEU A 117 8.13 36.05 -11.53
N ARG A 118 9.01 36.71 -12.31
CA ARG A 118 10.15 37.49 -11.79
C ARG A 118 9.91 39.00 -11.74
N SER A 119 8.89 39.52 -12.42
CA SER A 119 8.67 40.97 -12.62
C SER A 119 7.36 41.49 -12.04
N ARG A 120 6.32 40.66 -11.94
CA ARG A 120 5.02 41.00 -11.34
C ARG A 120 5.00 40.51 -9.89
N LYS A 121 5.01 41.45 -8.95
CA LYS A 121 5.01 41.14 -7.50
C LYS A 121 3.72 40.41 -7.12
N GLY A 122 3.85 39.15 -6.68
CA GLY A 122 2.72 38.30 -6.29
C GLY A 122 2.20 37.39 -7.41
N ASP A 123 2.80 37.40 -8.60
CA ASP A 123 2.44 36.49 -9.68
C ASP A 123 3.14 35.13 -9.50
N THR A 124 2.36 34.11 -9.13
CA THR A 124 2.80 32.71 -9.04
C THR A 124 2.17 31.82 -10.11
N GLY A 125 1.00 32.18 -10.65
CA GLY A 125 0.24 31.35 -11.60
C GLY A 125 0.74 31.38 -13.05
N SER A 126 1.66 32.28 -13.41
CA SER A 126 2.20 32.35 -14.79
C SER A 126 3.06 31.15 -15.22
N VAL A 127 3.41 30.23 -14.32
CA VAL A 127 4.22 29.02 -14.61
C VAL A 127 3.51 27.75 -14.16
N LEU A 128 3.87 26.61 -14.78
CA LEU A 128 3.25 25.33 -14.44
C LEU A 128 3.86 24.71 -13.17
N TRP A 129 3.02 24.49 -12.16
CA TRP A 129 3.37 23.84 -10.91
C TRP A 129 3.33 22.31 -10.99
N LYS A 130 4.27 21.66 -10.29
CA LYS A 130 4.42 20.20 -10.30
C LYS A 130 3.20 19.47 -9.70
N ALA A 131 2.59 20.02 -8.65
CA ALA A 131 1.38 19.47 -8.03
C ALA A 131 0.22 19.28 -9.03
N SER A 132 -0.01 20.25 -9.93
CA SER A 132 -1.03 20.15 -10.98
C SER A 132 -0.74 19.03 -11.99
N MET A 133 0.53 18.78 -12.32
CA MET A 133 0.89 17.64 -13.17
C MET A 133 0.65 16.30 -12.47
N ASP A 134 1.09 16.15 -11.22
CA ASP A 134 1.00 14.88 -10.52
C ASP A 134 -0.46 14.52 -10.20
N PHE A 135 -1.28 15.53 -9.86
CA PHE A 135 -2.72 15.37 -9.72
C PHE A 135 -3.39 14.98 -11.04
N ALA A 136 -3.07 15.65 -12.17
CA ALA A 136 -3.61 15.29 -13.48
C ALA A 136 -3.27 13.85 -13.88
N GLN A 137 -2.01 13.43 -13.71
CA GLN A 137 -1.56 12.06 -13.99
C GLN A 137 -2.33 11.03 -13.15
N LEU A 138 -2.51 11.29 -11.85
CA LEU A 138 -3.26 10.41 -10.95
C LEU A 138 -4.71 10.23 -11.40
N ILE A 139 -5.43 11.33 -11.65
CA ILE A 139 -6.84 11.28 -12.01
C ILE A 139 -7.06 10.65 -13.40
N LEU A 140 -6.23 10.99 -14.39
CA LEU A 140 -6.27 10.35 -15.71
C LEU A 140 -6.02 8.84 -15.60
N GLN A 141 -4.98 8.43 -14.87
CA GLN A 141 -4.66 7.02 -14.64
C GLN A 141 -5.83 6.27 -13.98
N GLN A 142 -6.37 6.80 -12.87
CA GLN A 142 -7.51 6.19 -12.17
C GLN A 142 -8.75 6.07 -13.05
N TYR A 143 -9.09 7.14 -13.79
CA TYR A 143 -10.25 7.18 -14.66
C TYR A 143 -10.19 6.11 -15.76
N TYR A 144 -9.11 6.09 -16.55
CA TYR A 144 -9.01 5.19 -17.71
C TYR A 144 -8.77 3.73 -17.33
N THR A 145 -8.13 3.45 -16.19
CA THR A 145 -7.96 2.07 -15.68
C THR A 145 -9.18 1.53 -14.94
N ARG A 146 -10.19 2.35 -14.64
CA ARG A 146 -11.31 2.02 -13.73
C ARG A 146 -10.80 1.48 -12.38
N SER A 147 -9.85 2.19 -11.79
CA SER A 147 -9.29 1.81 -10.49
C SER A 147 -10.38 1.71 -9.42
N SER A 148 -10.36 0.65 -8.63
CA SER A 148 -11.18 0.51 -7.40
C SER A 148 -10.78 1.53 -6.32
N LEU A 149 -9.70 2.28 -6.54
CA LEU A 149 -9.17 3.36 -5.71
C LEU A 149 -9.38 4.74 -6.35
N ALA A 150 -10.29 4.87 -7.32
CA ALA A 150 -10.57 6.15 -7.96
C ALA A 150 -11.06 7.18 -6.93
N LEU A 151 -10.46 8.37 -6.94
CA LEU A 151 -10.84 9.48 -6.05
C LEU A 151 -12.21 10.08 -6.42
N PHE A 152 -12.66 9.86 -7.65
CA PHE A 152 -13.94 10.33 -8.16
C PHE A 152 -14.81 9.19 -8.68
N ASP A 153 -16.12 9.32 -8.50
CA ASP A 153 -17.09 8.44 -9.14
C ASP A 153 -17.13 8.66 -10.66
N ARG A 154 -16.48 7.76 -11.39
CA ARG A 154 -16.39 7.78 -12.85
C ARG A 154 -17.74 7.83 -13.56
N GLU A 155 -18.79 7.21 -13.01
CA GLU A 155 -20.09 7.15 -13.71
C GLU A 155 -20.81 8.51 -13.69
N ASN A 156 -20.59 9.29 -12.64
CA ASN A 156 -21.22 10.60 -12.45
C ASN A 156 -20.36 11.79 -12.87
N LEU A 157 -19.02 11.63 -12.98
CA LEU A 157 -18.07 12.70 -13.37
C LEU A 157 -18.57 13.55 -14.57
N ASN A 158 -19.04 12.90 -15.64
CA ASN A 158 -19.46 13.54 -16.89
C ASN A 158 -20.71 14.44 -16.77
N THR A 159 -21.36 14.49 -15.60
CA THR A 159 -22.49 15.39 -15.31
C THR A 159 -22.11 16.60 -14.46
N LEU A 160 -20.91 16.60 -13.86
CA LEU A 160 -20.53 17.57 -12.83
C LEU A 160 -20.11 18.93 -13.39
N ASN A 161 -20.43 19.98 -12.65
CA ASN A 161 -19.80 21.29 -12.77
C ASN A 161 -18.59 21.38 -11.83
N VAL A 162 -17.39 21.49 -12.41
CA VAL A 162 -16.13 21.70 -11.70
C VAL A 162 -15.75 23.18 -11.74
N VAL A 163 -15.35 23.74 -10.60
CA VAL A 163 -14.68 25.04 -10.52
C VAL A 163 -13.27 24.85 -9.97
N GLU A 164 -12.27 25.43 -10.62
CA GLU A 164 -10.89 25.45 -10.14
C GLU A 164 -10.52 26.85 -9.68
N LEU A 165 -10.06 26.97 -8.43
CA LEU A 165 -9.48 28.20 -7.88
C LEU A 165 -7.97 28.21 -8.12
N GLY A 166 -7.45 29.28 -8.71
CA GLY A 166 -6.00 29.44 -8.94
C GLY A 166 -5.48 28.55 -10.06
N SER A 167 -6.20 28.48 -11.18
CA SER A 167 -5.87 27.62 -12.33
C SER A 167 -4.48 27.84 -12.93
N GLY A 168 -3.85 29.00 -12.70
CA GLY A 168 -2.50 29.33 -13.17
C GLY A 168 -2.37 29.29 -14.69
N THR A 169 -1.74 28.24 -15.22
CA THR A 169 -1.61 28.00 -16.67
C THR A 169 -2.84 27.31 -17.28
N GLY A 170 -3.78 26.82 -16.47
CA GLY A 170 -5.01 26.14 -16.92
C GLY A 170 -4.86 24.64 -17.20
N LEU A 171 -3.75 24.00 -16.82
CA LEU A 171 -3.49 22.57 -17.12
C LEU A 171 -4.67 21.65 -16.76
N LEU A 172 -5.21 21.77 -15.55
CA LEU A 172 -6.24 20.84 -15.07
C LEU A 172 -7.54 21.01 -15.86
N SER A 173 -7.92 22.23 -16.22
CA SER A 173 -9.07 22.48 -17.10
C SER A 173 -8.95 21.77 -18.46
N ILE A 174 -7.74 21.71 -19.03
CA ILE A 174 -7.51 21.06 -20.33
C ILE A 174 -7.47 19.54 -20.17
N ALA A 175 -6.81 19.04 -19.12
CA ALA A 175 -6.65 17.61 -18.86
C ALA A 175 -7.95 16.93 -18.40
N LEU A 176 -8.76 17.61 -17.59
CA LEU A 176 -9.91 17.01 -16.90
C LEU A 176 -11.27 17.38 -17.50
N SER A 177 -11.40 18.48 -18.26
CA SER A 177 -12.68 18.82 -18.93
C SER A 177 -13.26 17.71 -19.81
N PRO A 178 -12.48 16.86 -20.53
CA PRO A 178 -13.05 15.75 -21.30
C PRO A 178 -13.69 14.64 -20.43
N LEU A 179 -13.50 14.68 -19.11
CA LEU A 179 -14.04 13.71 -18.16
C LEU A 179 -15.31 14.22 -17.45
N VAL A 180 -15.58 15.53 -17.48
CA VAL A 180 -16.63 16.18 -16.68
C VAL A 180 -17.71 16.87 -17.53
N GLY A 181 -18.80 17.31 -16.90
CA GLY A 181 -19.87 18.03 -17.59
C GLY A 181 -19.43 19.42 -18.03
N HIS A 182 -18.98 20.23 -17.07
CA HIS A 182 -18.43 21.56 -17.31
C HIS A 182 -17.23 21.84 -16.40
N TYR A 183 -16.27 22.64 -16.88
CA TYR A 183 -15.10 23.05 -16.10
C TYR A 183 -14.91 24.56 -16.19
N THR A 184 -14.98 25.27 -15.08
CA THR A 184 -14.68 26.71 -14.99
C THR A 184 -13.31 26.91 -14.36
N ALA A 185 -12.34 27.33 -15.16
CA ALA A 185 -11.01 27.71 -14.71
C ALA A 185 -11.04 29.16 -14.20
N THR A 186 -10.62 29.41 -12.96
CA THR A 186 -10.65 30.75 -12.36
C THR A 186 -9.31 31.17 -11.78
N ASP A 187 -8.96 32.43 -12.02
CA ASP A 187 -7.75 33.07 -11.47
C ASP A 187 -7.91 34.60 -11.45
N ILE A 188 -6.88 35.33 -11.04
CA ILE A 188 -6.83 36.79 -11.14
C ILE A 188 -6.86 37.26 -12.61
N GLY A 189 -7.49 38.41 -12.89
CA GLY A 189 -7.65 38.95 -14.25
C GLY A 189 -6.40 38.94 -15.15
N PRO A 190 -5.17 39.22 -14.63
CA PRO A 190 -3.95 39.13 -15.43
C PRO A 190 -3.61 37.75 -16.01
N LEU A 191 -4.13 36.65 -15.43
CA LEU A 191 -3.86 35.27 -15.89
C LEU A 191 -4.94 34.71 -16.82
N VAL A 192 -6.15 35.29 -16.82
CA VAL A 192 -7.24 34.89 -17.72
C VAL A 192 -6.78 34.79 -19.20
N PRO A 193 -6.06 35.77 -19.79
CA PRO A 193 -5.60 35.68 -21.18
C PRO A 193 -4.59 34.54 -21.44
N LEU A 194 -3.83 34.12 -20.42
CA LEU A 194 -2.90 32.97 -20.55
C LEU A 194 -3.68 31.65 -20.56
N ILE A 195 -4.66 31.51 -19.66
CA ILE A 195 -5.53 30.35 -19.58
C ILE A 195 -6.35 30.22 -20.87
N GLU A 196 -6.98 31.30 -21.34
CA GLU A 196 -7.72 31.32 -22.61
C GLU A 196 -6.85 30.88 -23.80
N LYS A 197 -5.62 31.39 -23.89
CA LYS A 197 -4.65 31.01 -24.93
C LYS A 197 -4.33 29.52 -24.88
N ASN A 198 -4.11 28.97 -23.69
CA ASN A 198 -3.79 27.56 -23.49
C ASN A 198 -4.98 26.65 -23.79
N VAL A 199 -6.20 27.03 -23.43
CA VAL A 199 -7.42 26.30 -23.81
C VAL A 199 -7.62 26.32 -25.33
N ALA A 200 -7.48 27.49 -25.97
CA ALA A 200 -7.64 27.62 -27.42
C ALA A 200 -6.60 26.81 -28.23
N LEU A 201 -5.39 26.62 -27.69
CA LEU A 201 -4.34 25.80 -28.30
C LEU A 201 -4.70 24.30 -28.35
N ASN A 202 -5.32 23.79 -27.27
CA ASN A 202 -5.64 22.36 -27.14
C ASN A 202 -7.04 22.01 -27.67
N PHE A 203 -7.93 23.00 -27.86
CA PHE A 203 -9.29 22.82 -28.41
C PHE A 203 -9.57 23.76 -29.60
N PRO A 204 -8.88 23.58 -30.75
CA PRO A 204 -9.08 24.40 -31.94
C PRO A 204 -10.49 24.25 -32.55
N GLU A 205 -10.98 25.30 -33.20
CA GLU A 205 -12.36 25.37 -33.74
C GLU A 205 -12.74 24.18 -34.63
N ARG A 206 -13.83 23.48 -34.29
CA ARG A 206 -14.59 22.70 -35.28
C ARG A 206 -15.51 23.65 -36.02
N THR A 207 -15.35 23.73 -37.35
CA THR A 207 -16.07 24.64 -38.25
C THR A 207 -17.59 24.36 -38.32
N SER A 208 -18.33 24.82 -37.31
CA SER A 208 -19.79 24.78 -37.26
C SER A 208 -20.36 26.17 -37.00
N ARG A 209 -21.24 26.62 -37.91
CA ARG A 209 -21.89 27.94 -37.83
C ARG A 209 -22.98 27.94 -36.76
N SER A 210 -22.64 28.27 -35.52
CA SER A 210 -23.63 28.70 -34.53
C SER A 210 -23.19 29.98 -33.83
N ARG A 211 -24.03 31.01 -33.90
CA ARG A 211 -23.81 32.34 -33.33
C ARG A 211 -24.63 32.44 -32.05
N ASN A 212 -24.03 32.09 -30.92
CA ASN A 212 -24.50 32.48 -29.59
C ASN A 212 -23.32 33.04 -28.79
N ASN A 213 -23.63 33.99 -27.89
CA ASN A 213 -22.66 34.75 -27.09
C ASN A 213 -22.69 34.26 -25.63
N ASN A 214 -22.08 33.11 -25.36
CA ASN A 214 -21.67 32.70 -24.01
C ASN A 214 -20.15 32.54 -23.96
N THR A 215 -19.58 32.70 -22.76
CA THR A 215 -18.15 32.76 -22.42
C THR A 215 -17.36 31.45 -22.61
N SER A 216 -18.02 30.36 -22.99
CA SER A 216 -17.36 29.09 -23.34
C SER A 216 -16.48 29.22 -24.58
N ILE A 217 -15.22 28.78 -24.51
CA ILE A 217 -14.32 28.74 -25.68
C ILE A 217 -14.84 27.70 -26.67
N ARG A 218 -15.15 28.15 -27.90
CA ARG A 218 -15.93 27.41 -28.91
C ARG A 218 -15.25 26.13 -29.40
N GLY A 219 -15.54 25.03 -28.71
CA GLY A 219 -15.01 23.70 -29.03
C GLY A 219 -14.77 22.83 -27.79
N SER A 220 -14.70 23.45 -26.62
CA SER A 220 -14.54 22.79 -25.31
C SER A 220 -15.77 23.00 -24.43
N ASN A 221 -15.88 22.22 -23.35
CA ASN A 221 -16.76 22.46 -22.22
C ASN A 221 -16.06 23.25 -21.10
N ILE A 222 -15.10 24.12 -21.45
CA ILE A 222 -14.35 24.97 -20.53
C ILE A 222 -14.85 26.42 -20.60
N SER A 223 -15.06 27.02 -19.43
CA SER A 223 -15.17 28.47 -19.24
C SER A 223 -13.92 28.98 -18.53
N VAL A 224 -13.49 30.21 -18.84
CA VAL A 224 -12.39 30.88 -18.16
C VAL A 224 -12.93 32.20 -17.60
N GLU A 225 -12.82 32.40 -16.29
CA GLU A 225 -13.42 33.55 -15.59
C GLU A 225 -12.43 34.20 -14.61
N GLU A 226 -12.54 35.51 -14.40
CA GLU A 226 -11.78 36.22 -13.36
C GLU A 226 -12.45 36.03 -11.99
N LEU A 227 -11.69 35.56 -11.00
CA LEU A 227 -12.18 35.43 -9.62
C LEU A 227 -11.10 35.80 -8.60
N ASP A 228 -10.89 37.11 -8.40
CA ASP A 228 -10.05 37.63 -7.31
C ASP A 228 -10.71 37.37 -5.95
N TRP A 229 -10.07 36.51 -5.14
CA TRP A 229 -10.55 36.11 -3.80
C TRP A 229 -10.62 37.29 -2.83
N ILE A 230 -9.72 38.28 -2.94
CA ILE A 230 -9.71 39.49 -2.10
C ILE A 230 -10.90 40.37 -2.48
N ALA A 231 -11.13 40.58 -3.77
CA ALA A 231 -12.28 41.34 -4.27
C ALA A 231 -13.61 40.67 -3.87
N LEU A 232 -13.73 39.35 -4.02
CA LEU A 232 -14.93 38.59 -3.62
C LEU A 232 -15.14 38.60 -2.10
N SER A 233 -14.08 38.51 -1.30
CA SER A 233 -14.16 38.58 0.16
C SER A 233 -14.67 39.94 0.63
N ALA A 234 -14.17 41.03 0.05
CA ALA A 234 -14.56 42.41 0.37
C ALA A 234 -15.91 42.87 -0.23
N ALA A 235 -16.48 42.12 -1.18
CA ALA A 235 -17.70 42.49 -1.90
C ALA A 235 -18.98 42.37 -1.05
N SER A 236 -19.93 43.29 -1.26
CA SER A 236 -21.31 43.15 -0.76
C SER A 236 -22.04 41.99 -1.46
N PRO A 237 -23.13 41.43 -0.89
CA PRO A 237 -23.83 40.28 -1.48
C PRO A 237 -24.24 40.48 -2.95
N GLN A 238 -24.71 41.67 -3.31
CA GLN A 238 -25.10 42.02 -4.69
C GLN A 238 -23.89 42.16 -5.64
N GLN A 239 -22.69 42.42 -5.10
CA GLN A 239 -21.45 42.41 -5.86
C GLN A 239 -20.89 40.98 -5.98
N LYS A 240 -21.00 40.13 -4.95
CA LYS A 240 -20.59 38.73 -5.03
C LYS A 240 -21.34 37.98 -6.14
N ILE A 241 -22.66 38.17 -6.25
CA ILE A 241 -23.48 37.60 -7.34
C ILE A 241 -23.00 38.08 -8.73
N LYS A 242 -22.45 39.30 -8.85
CA LYS A 242 -21.89 39.79 -10.12
C LYS A 242 -20.50 39.26 -10.44
N LEU A 243 -19.74 38.85 -9.42
CA LEU A 243 -18.42 38.24 -9.58
C LEU A 243 -18.56 36.75 -9.90
N TYR A 244 -19.47 36.05 -9.20
CA TYR A 244 -19.86 34.68 -9.50
C TYR A 244 -21.27 34.39 -8.97
N ASP A 245 -22.20 34.01 -9.85
CA ASP A 245 -23.58 33.71 -9.48
C ASP A 245 -23.77 32.20 -9.28
N THR A 246 -23.60 31.73 -8.05
CA THR A 246 -23.75 30.32 -7.66
C THR A 246 -25.16 29.76 -7.84
N ALA A 247 -26.18 30.61 -8.03
CA ALA A 247 -27.54 30.16 -8.32
C ALA A 247 -27.74 29.83 -9.81
N SER A 248 -27.05 30.52 -10.72
CA SER A 248 -27.05 30.19 -12.16
C SER A 248 -25.94 29.22 -12.56
N GLN A 249 -24.79 29.27 -11.86
CA GLN A 249 -23.65 28.36 -12.03
C GLN A 249 -23.36 27.59 -10.72
N PRO A 250 -24.12 26.53 -10.41
CA PRO A 250 -23.92 25.79 -9.17
C PRO A 250 -22.74 24.80 -9.27
N VAL A 251 -21.93 24.75 -8.21
CA VAL A 251 -20.67 23.97 -8.16
C VAL A 251 -20.88 22.61 -7.50
N ASP A 252 -20.45 21.53 -8.16
CA ASP A 252 -20.50 20.17 -7.63
C ASP A 252 -19.13 19.71 -7.08
N LEU A 253 -18.05 20.16 -7.72
CA LEU A 253 -16.67 19.95 -7.28
C LEU A 253 -15.88 21.26 -7.34
N LEU A 254 -15.32 21.67 -6.21
CA LEU A 254 -14.42 22.81 -6.09
C LEU A 254 -12.98 22.30 -5.89
N LEU A 255 -12.11 22.59 -6.85
CA LEU A 255 -10.69 22.22 -6.82
C LEU A 255 -9.84 23.43 -6.43
N ALA A 256 -8.84 23.21 -5.58
CA ALA A 256 -7.75 24.15 -5.36
C ALA A 256 -6.43 23.39 -5.28
N VAL A 257 -5.50 23.66 -6.19
CA VAL A 257 -4.22 22.94 -6.29
C VAL A 257 -3.07 23.91 -6.11
N ASP A 258 -2.21 23.63 -5.12
CA ASP A 258 -1.04 24.43 -4.73
C ASP A 258 -1.34 25.91 -4.37
N CYS A 259 -2.58 26.17 -3.95
CA CYS A 259 -3.08 27.52 -3.61
C CYS A 259 -2.64 28.04 -2.22
N ILE A 260 -2.05 27.19 -1.37
CA ILE A 260 -1.68 27.53 0.01
C ILE A 260 -0.20 27.91 0.07
N TYR A 261 0.11 29.15 -0.31
CA TYR A 261 1.50 29.64 -0.40
C TYR A 261 1.76 31.01 0.28
N HIS A 262 0.72 31.76 0.68
CA HIS A 262 0.89 33.05 1.34
C HIS A 262 -0.18 33.30 2.42
N PRO A 263 0.20 33.66 3.67
CA PRO A 263 -0.73 33.70 4.81
C PRO A 263 -1.86 34.71 4.63
N SER A 264 -1.60 35.87 4.02
CA SER A 264 -2.63 36.90 3.79
C SER A 264 -3.71 36.48 2.78
N LEU A 265 -3.49 35.41 2.01
CA LEU A 265 -4.48 34.88 1.07
C LEU A 265 -5.41 33.84 1.73
N ILE A 266 -5.05 33.29 2.89
CA ILE A 266 -5.85 32.25 3.56
C ILE A 266 -7.25 32.77 3.95
N PRO A 267 -7.42 33.96 4.58
CA PRO A 267 -8.76 34.47 4.87
C PRO A 267 -9.66 34.70 3.63
N PRO A 268 -9.22 35.38 2.55
CA PRO A 268 -10.05 35.55 1.35
C PRO A 268 -10.27 34.23 0.57
N PHE A 269 -9.30 33.32 0.53
CA PHE A 269 -9.45 31.99 -0.06
C PHE A 269 -10.54 31.17 0.65
N LEU A 270 -10.49 31.09 1.98
CA LEU A 270 -11.51 30.42 2.79
C LEU A 270 -12.90 31.07 2.65
N ALA A 271 -12.98 32.40 2.51
CA ALA A 271 -14.24 33.11 2.26
C ALA A 271 -14.79 32.88 0.84
N THR A 272 -13.92 32.56 -0.14
CA THR A 272 -14.29 32.17 -1.49
C THR A 272 -14.86 30.75 -1.50
N ILE A 273 -14.22 29.81 -0.80
CA ILE A 273 -14.74 28.46 -0.59
C ILE A 273 -16.13 28.50 0.06
N ASP A 274 -16.31 29.26 1.15
CA ASP A 274 -17.61 29.40 1.84
C ASP A 274 -18.72 29.96 0.94
N TYR A 275 -18.37 30.81 -0.03
CA TYR A 275 -19.33 31.43 -0.93
C TYR A 275 -19.74 30.49 -2.08
N LEU A 276 -18.79 29.70 -2.60
CA LEU A 276 -19.01 28.78 -3.72
C LEU A 276 -19.60 27.43 -3.28
N ALA A 277 -19.28 26.95 -2.07
CA ALA A 277 -19.66 25.62 -1.60
C ALA A 277 -21.09 25.59 -1.05
N ALA A 278 -21.95 24.77 -1.66
CA ALA A 278 -23.29 24.48 -1.18
C ALA A 278 -23.29 23.24 -0.25
N PRO A 279 -23.80 23.33 1.00
CA PRO A 279 -23.86 22.20 1.92
C PRO A 279 -24.57 20.98 1.32
N ALA A 280 -24.03 19.78 1.59
CA ALA A 280 -24.48 18.49 1.06
C ALA A 280 -24.48 18.35 -0.48
N ARG A 281 -23.94 19.32 -1.22
CA ARG A 281 -23.78 19.27 -2.67
C ARG A 281 -22.31 19.33 -3.09
N THR A 282 -21.63 20.44 -2.77
CA THR A 282 -20.29 20.72 -3.27
C THR A 282 -19.25 19.93 -2.48
N ALA A 283 -18.44 19.13 -3.16
CA ALA A 283 -17.20 18.62 -2.59
C ALA A 283 -16.09 19.64 -2.81
N VAL A 284 -15.29 19.90 -1.77
CA VAL A 284 -14.10 20.77 -1.87
C VAL A 284 -12.88 19.87 -1.71
N LEU A 285 -11.98 19.91 -2.70
CA LEU A 285 -10.75 19.12 -2.71
C LEU A 285 -9.56 20.06 -2.85
N VAL A 286 -8.74 20.10 -1.79
CA VAL A 286 -7.52 20.90 -1.72
C VAL A 286 -6.32 19.98 -1.81
N ILE A 287 -5.46 20.21 -2.80
CA ILE A 287 -4.17 19.52 -2.97
C ILE A 287 -3.08 20.57 -2.78
N SER A 288 -2.08 20.34 -1.92
CA SER A 288 -0.99 21.29 -1.70
C SER A 288 0.36 20.59 -1.70
N GLU A 289 1.35 21.21 -2.33
CA GLU A 289 2.74 20.88 -2.03
C GLU A 289 3.09 21.49 -0.66
N LEU A 290 3.71 20.71 0.22
CA LEU A 290 4.03 21.16 1.57
C LEU A 290 5.33 21.97 1.55
N ARG A 291 5.20 23.30 1.58
CA ARG A 291 6.36 24.23 1.51
C ARG A 291 6.62 25.00 2.80
N ALA A 292 5.61 25.71 3.30
CA ALA A 292 5.73 26.61 4.46
C ALA A 292 4.81 26.16 5.61
N GLU A 293 5.42 25.65 6.68
CA GLU A 293 4.74 25.06 7.84
C GLU A 293 3.75 26.03 8.51
N ASP A 294 4.14 27.29 8.63
CA ASP A 294 3.34 28.37 9.20
C ASP A 294 2.10 28.70 8.35
N VAL A 295 2.23 28.70 7.03
CA VAL A 295 1.11 28.97 6.10
C VAL A 295 0.12 27.80 6.08
N MET A 296 0.61 26.56 6.04
CA MET A 296 -0.25 25.37 6.16
C MET A 296 -0.94 25.31 7.53
N ARG A 297 -0.23 25.65 8.62
CA ARG A 297 -0.81 25.72 9.97
C ARG A 297 -1.93 26.76 10.03
N GLU A 298 -1.72 27.95 9.47
CA GLU A 298 -2.76 28.99 9.44
C GLU A 298 -4.00 28.53 8.65
N PHE A 299 -3.83 27.81 7.54
CA PHE A 299 -4.94 27.20 6.80
C PHE A 299 -5.71 26.18 7.66
N LEU A 300 -5.02 25.18 8.22
CA LEU A 300 -5.65 24.11 8.98
C LEU A 300 -6.36 24.62 10.25
N VAL A 301 -5.71 25.50 11.02
CA VAL A 301 -6.32 26.10 12.23
C VAL A 301 -7.60 26.87 11.90
N ARG A 302 -7.65 27.57 10.76
CA ARG A 302 -8.82 28.38 10.36
C ARG A 302 -9.97 27.53 9.78
N ASP A 303 -9.68 26.40 9.15
CA ASP A 303 -10.73 25.53 8.56
C ASP A 303 -11.31 24.51 9.55
N ILE A 304 -10.50 23.94 10.47
CA ILE A 304 -11.01 23.00 11.50
C ILE A 304 -12.09 23.62 12.41
N LEU A 305 -12.10 24.96 12.53
CA LEU A 305 -13.11 25.72 13.29
C LEU A 305 -14.45 25.89 12.55
N LYS A 306 -14.57 25.43 11.30
CA LYS A 306 -15.79 25.45 10.49
C LYS A 306 -16.51 24.10 10.53
N PRO A 307 -17.78 24.01 10.06
CA PRO A 307 -18.44 22.73 9.80
C PRO A 307 -17.84 21.90 8.64
N SER A 308 -16.73 22.37 8.03
CA SER A 308 -15.87 21.61 7.13
C SER A 308 -15.40 20.31 7.81
N ILE A 309 -15.41 19.19 7.08
CA ILE A 309 -14.81 17.93 7.55
C ILE A 309 -13.61 17.64 6.66
N LEU A 310 -12.45 18.13 7.08
CA LEU A 310 -11.18 17.88 6.42
C LEU A 310 -10.72 16.43 6.65
N PHE A 311 -10.18 15.80 5.60
CA PHE A 311 -9.66 14.44 5.64
C PHE A 311 -8.25 14.36 5.05
N HIS A 312 -7.34 13.68 5.73
CA HIS A 312 -6.03 13.28 5.20
C HIS A 312 -6.15 11.87 4.58
N VAL A 313 -5.63 11.70 3.37
CA VAL A 313 -5.50 10.40 2.68
C VAL A 313 -4.03 9.93 2.76
N PRO A 314 -3.69 8.95 3.60
CA PRO A 314 -2.34 8.40 3.68
C PRO A 314 -2.01 7.46 2.50
N HIS A 315 -0.72 7.14 2.31
CA HIS A 315 -0.27 5.99 1.51
C HIS A 315 -0.47 4.64 2.29
N PRO A 316 -0.59 3.43 1.66
CA PRO A 316 -0.71 2.08 2.36
C PRO A 316 0.36 0.91 2.15
N MET A 317 1.18 0.55 3.17
CA MET A 317 2.40 -0.35 3.32
C MET A 317 2.52 -0.85 4.77
N PHE A 318 3.08 -2.04 5.01
CA PHE A 318 3.30 -2.53 6.38
C PHE A 318 4.52 -1.87 7.06
N PHE A 319 4.38 -1.59 8.36
CA PHE A 319 5.47 -1.12 9.23
C PHE A 319 5.72 -2.12 10.36
N TYR A 320 6.97 -2.18 10.82
CA TYR A 320 7.45 -3.17 11.77
C TYR A 320 8.22 -2.48 12.90
N ILE A 321 7.81 -2.70 14.15
CA ILE A 321 8.68 -2.43 15.29
C ILE A 321 9.82 -3.45 15.24
N SER A 322 11.04 -3.01 15.47
CA SER A 322 12.25 -3.83 15.49
C SER A 322 13.32 -3.21 16.41
N PHE A 323 14.51 -3.80 16.48
CA PHE A 323 15.62 -3.28 17.28
C PHE A 323 16.84 -3.00 16.40
N LEU A 324 17.29 -1.74 16.36
CA LEU A 324 18.62 -1.39 15.85
C LEU A 324 19.72 -1.80 16.86
N ARG A 325 19.40 -1.70 18.16
CA ARG A 325 20.15 -2.33 19.25
C ARG A 325 19.18 -3.21 20.05
N PRO A 326 19.22 -4.55 19.87
CA PRO A 326 18.39 -5.45 20.65
C PRO A 326 18.91 -5.55 22.09
N PRO A 327 18.11 -6.09 23.03
CA PRO A 327 18.56 -6.42 24.37
C PRO A 327 19.84 -7.27 24.37
N PRO A 328 20.65 -7.23 25.44
CA PRO A 328 21.80 -8.11 25.58
C PRO A 328 21.34 -9.57 25.76
N LEU A 329 22.20 -10.54 25.48
CA LEU A 329 21.92 -11.95 25.82
C LEU A 329 21.89 -12.18 27.35
N GLN A 330 22.60 -11.35 28.11
CA GLN A 330 22.74 -11.47 29.56
C GLN A 330 22.71 -10.09 30.23
N ALA A 331 22.12 -10.00 31.42
CA ALA A 331 22.05 -8.76 32.20
C ALA A 331 22.10 -9.05 33.72
N PRO A 332 22.54 -8.11 34.56
CA PRO A 332 22.35 -8.21 36.00
C PRO A 332 20.85 -8.15 36.36
N PRO A 333 20.37 -8.84 37.42
CA PRO A 333 18.97 -8.79 37.88
C PRO A 333 18.60 -7.46 38.58
N TYR A 334 19.28 -6.36 38.25
CA TYR A 334 19.09 -5.03 38.83
C TYR A 334 19.53 -3.94 37.84
N GLY A 335 18.97 -2.73 38.01
CA GLY A 335 19.29 -1.57 37.16
C GLY A 335 18.53 -1.57 35.82
N THR A 336 19.22 -1.24 34.74
CA THR A 336 18.65 -1.07 33.40
C THR A 336 19.48 -1.80 32.34
N ILE A 337 18.83 -2.31 31.31
CA ILE A 337 19.46 -2.65 30.02
C ILE A 337 19.31 -1.47 29.05
N SER A 338 20.06 -1.47 27.95
CA SER A 338 19.86 -0.50 26.86
C SER A 338 19.29 -1.17 25.61
N ILE A 339 18.39 -0.47 24.93
CA ILE A 339 17.89 -0.84 23.60
C ILE A 339 17.83 0.39 22.67
N THR A 340 17.72 0.16 21.37
CA THR A 340 17.37 1.20 20.38
C THR A 340 16.24 0.64 19.52
N PRO A 341 14.97 1.03 19.78
CA PRO A 341 13.84 0.60 18.96
C PRO A 341 13.86 1.32 17.62
N GLN A 342 13.43 0.63 16.56
CA GLN A 342 13.24 1.17 15.22
C GLN A 342 11.82 0.83 14.75
N ILE A 343 11.20 1.71 13.96
CA ILE A 343 10.02 1.38 13.17
C ILE A 343 10.33 1.68 11.70
N SER A 344 10.12 0.70 10.83
CA SER A 344 10.45 0.75 9.39
C SER A 344 9.64 -0.25 8.58
N ASN A 345 9.74 -0.22 7.26
CA ASN A 345 9.27 -1.30 6.38
C ASN A 345 10.04 -2.63 6.58
N ASP A 346 9.64 -3.67 5.85
CA ASP A 346 10.21 -5.03 5.84
C ASP A 346 11.73 -5.05 5.56
N LEU A 347 12.16 -4.28 4.56
CA LEU A 347 13.57 -4.11 4.17
C LEU A 347 14.39 -3.26 5.17
N ARG A 348 13.73 -2.51 6.05
CA ARG A 348 14.31 -1.47 6.92
C ARG A 348 14.99 -0.33 6.18
N THR A 349 14.61 -0.10 4.91
CA THR A 349 15.06 0.99 4.05
C THR A 349 14.27 2.27 4.29
N GLU A 350 12.97 2.14 4.54
CA GLU A 350 12.08 3.29 4.79
C GLU A 350 11.69 3.32 6.28
N PRO A 351 12.10 4.35 7.04
CA PRO A 351 11.68 4.53 8.43
C PRO A 351 10.21 4.96 8.48
N PHE A 352 9.51 4.59 9.55
CA PHE A 352 8.20 5.16 9.86
C PHE A 352 8.34 6.65 10.15
N THR A 353 7.62 7.46 9.37
CA THR A 353 7.67 8.92 9.39
C THR A 353 6.74 9.55 10.41
N GLY A 354 5.61 8.88 10.70
CA GLY A 354 4.63 9.32 11.68
C GLY A 354 5.08 9.19 13.14
N SER A 355 4.14 9.47 14.05
CA SER A 355 4.33 9.35 15.49
C SER A 355 3.71 8.06 16.02
N GLN A 356 4.46 7.26 16.78
CA GLN A 356 3.94 6.04 17.42
C GLN A 356 4.36 5.96 18.88
N ASP A 357 3.40 6.06 19.79
CA ASP A 357 3.59 5.70 21.18
C ASP A 357 3.98 4.21 21.30
N LEU A 358 5.18 3.94 21.81
CA LEU A 358 5.72 2.60 22.06
C LEU A 358 5.54 2.20 23.52
N TYR A 359 5.08 0.98 23.75
CA TYR A 359 4.93 0.35 25.05
C TYR A 359 5.78 -0.90 25.13
N TYR A 360 6.32 -1.19 26.32
CA TYR A 360 7.08 -2.40 26.59
C TYR A 360 6.45 -3.26 27.68
N SER A 361 6.68 -4.58 27.57
CA SER A 361 6.37 -5.57 28.61
C SER A 361 7.49 -6.60 28.71
N TRP A 362 7.63 -7.20 29.88
CA TRP A 362 8.54 -8.32 30.13
C TRP A 362 7.74 -9.61 30.29
N ALA A 363 8.07 -10.64 29.51
CA ALA A 363 7.48 -11.98 29.62
C ALA A 363 8.50 -12.99 30.17
N LEU A 364 8.17 -13.67 31.26
CA LEU A 364 8.99 -14.70 31.88
C LEU A 364 8.98 -15.96 31.01
N GLU A 365 10.16 -16.42 30.57
CA GLU A 365 10.29 -17.72 29.91
C GLU A 365 10.30 -18.82 31.00
N PRO A 366 9.33 -19.77 30.98
CA PRO A 366 9.20 -20.75 32.05
C PRO A 366 10.43 -21.69 32.08
N PRO A 367 10.91 -22.12 33.27
CA PRO A 367 12.17 -22.88 33.38
C PRO A 367 12.17 -24.24 32.67
N ASN A 368 10.98 -24.82 32.45
CA ASN A 368 10.73 -26.07 31.76
C ASN A 368 9.37 -25.99 31.04
N SER A 369 9.08 -26.95 30.16
CA SER A 369 7.83 -27.10 29.41
C SER A 369 6.58 -27.43 30.27
N SER A 370 6.59 -27.10 31.56
CA SER A 370 5.39 -27.10 32.39
C SER A 370 4.42 -26.04 31.87
N GLY A 371 3.18 -26.42 31.58
CA GLY A 371 2.11 -25.54 31.06
C GLY A 371 1.59 -24.47 32.04
N SER A 372 2.43 -23.99 32.94
CA SER A 372 2.17 -22.81 33.76
C SER A 372 2.05 -21.56 32.86
N PRO A 373 1.08 -20.66 33.11
CA PRO A 373 0.89 -19.48 32.28
C PRO A 373 2.12 -18.57 32.29
N SER A 374 2.43 -17.99 31.12
CA SER A 374 3.48 -16.98 30.96
C SER A 374 3.19 -15.77 31.85
N VAL A 375 4.10 -15.44 32.76
CA VAL A 375 3.99 -14.22 33.57
C VAL A 375 4.48 -13.05 32.73
N THR A 376 3.55 -12.27 32.20
CA THR A 376 3.83 -11.05 31.44
C THR A 376 3.50 -9.83 32.29
N THR A 377 4.41 -8.85 32.37
CA THR A 377 4.16 -7.58 33.07
C THR A 377 3.11 -6.75 32.34
N LYS A 378 2.40 -5.87 33.06
CA LYS A 378 1.54 -4.86 32.42
C LYS A 378 2.36 -3.99 31.46
N PRO A 379 1.80 -3.58 30.30
CA PRO A 379 2.45 -2.64 29.40
C PRO A 379 2.78 -1.32 30.10
N ALA A 380 3.98 -0.80 29.87
CA ALA A 380 4.42 0.52 30.33
C ALA A 380 4.91 1.34 29.13
N LYS A 381 4.59 2.64 29.09
CA LYS A 381 5.03 3.54 28.01
C LYS A 381 6.56 3.64 28.02
N LEU A 382 7.19 3.33 26.89
CA LEU A 382 8.64 3.41 26.69
C LEU A 382 9.04 4.81 26.22
N THR A 383 8.43 5.26 25.12
CA THR A 383 8.67 6.55 24.48
C THR A 383 7.56 6.81 23.46
N THR A 384 7.41 8.04 23.01
CA THR A 384 6.81 8.31 21.70
C THR A 384 7.92 8.16 20.66
N TYR A 385 7.79 7.20 19.75
CA TYR A 385 8.69 7.05 18.61
C TYR A 385 8.35 8.08 17.55
N ARG A 386 9.40 8.74 17.05
CA ARG A 386 9.41 9.58 15.85
C ARG A 386 10.71 9.27 15.11
N SER A 387 10.75 9.46 13.80
CA SER A 387 11.96 9.36 12.98
C SER A 387 13.18 10.11 13.57
N SER A 388 12.96 11.30 14.15
CA SER A 388 13.98 12.09 14.88
C SER A 388 14.63 11.36 16.07
N SER A 389 13.95 10.36 16.63
CA SER A 389 14.37 9.56 17.77
C SER A 389 14.84 8.15 17.39
N ALA A 390 14.82 7.78 16.11
CA ALA A 390 15.03 6.39 15.64
C ALA A 390 16.38 5.77 16.04
N TYR A 391 17.39 6.60 16.30
CA TYR A 391 18.74 6.18 16.70
C TYR A 391 19.01 6.35 18.20
N LYS A 392 18.03 6.82 18.99
CA LYS A 392 18.20 7.10 20.42
C LYS A 392 18.29 5.80 21.21
N GLU A 393 19.40 5.61 21.92
CA GLU A 393 19.52 4.55 22.91
C GLU A 393 18.66 4.89 24.15
N ILE A 394 17.82 3.94 24.56
CA ILE A 394 16.86 4.09 25.65
C ILE A 394 17.22 3.10 26.77
N PRO A 395 17.49 3.58 28.00
CA PRO A 395 17.63 2.72 29.16
C PRO A 395 16.26 2.18 29.60
N LEU A 396 16.17 0.87 29.78
CA LEU A 396 14.92 0.16 30.08
C LEU A 396 15.12 -0.66 31.38
N PRO A 397 14.26 -0.49 32.40
CA PRO A 397 14.42 -1.15 33.69
C PRO A 397 14.17 -2.66 33.57
N VAL A 398 14.96 -3.44 34.30
CA VAL A 398 14.81 -4.91 34.36
C VAL A 398 13.45 -5.31 34.97
N PRO A 399 12.95 -6.54 34.73
CA PRO A 399 11.64 -6.95 35.27
C PRO A 399 11.59 -6.84 36.80
N SER A 400 10.50 -6.29 37.34
CA SER A 400 10.35 -6.15 38.79
C SER A 400 10.34 -7.53 39.47
N GLY A 401 11.23 -7.72 40.46
CA GLY A 401 11.38 -9.00 41.18
C GLY A 401 12.08 -10.10 40.39
N VAL A 402 12.79 -9.77 39.30
CA VAL A 402 13.64 -10.71 38.55
C VAL A 402 14.67 -11.38 39.47
N ARG A 403 14.89 -12.68 39.26
CA ARG A 403 15.83 -13.51 40.04
C ARG A 403 16.97 -14.01 39.16
N GLU A 404 18.11 -14.28 39.78
CA GLU A 404 19.25 -14.92 39.11
C GLU A 404 18.85 -16.28 38.52
N GLY A 405 19.32 -16.55 37.29
CA GLY A 405 18.99 -17.74 36.50
C GLY A 405 17.70 -17.62 35.69
N GLN A 406 16.86 -16.59 35.89
CA GLN A 406 15.64 -16.41 35.09
C GLN A 406 15.95 -15.89 33.69
N LYS A 407 15.13 -16.32 32.72
CA LYS A 407 15.12 -15.80 31.36
C LYS A 407 13.85 -15.00 31.14
N TRP A 408 13.97 -13.79 30.59
CA TRP A 408 12.82 -12.97 30.21
C TRP A 408 12.96 -12.44 28.79
N ARG A 409 11.85 -12.29 28.10
CA ARG A 409 11.77 -11.67 26.77
C ARG A 409 11.19 -10.27 26.89
N LEU A 410 11.77 -9.33 26.15
CA LEU A 410 11.24 -7.98 26.03
C LEU A 410 10.25 -7.95 24.85
N ILE A 411 9.05 -7.48 25.11
CA ILE A 411 8.00 -7.25 24.10
C ILE A 411 7.93 -5.75 23.86
N LEU A 412 7.92 -5.31 22.59
CA LEU A 412 7.58 -3.94 22.19
C LEU A 412 6.30 -3.92 21.34
N THR A 413 5.42 -2.97 21.62
CA THR A 413 4.09 -2.82 21.01
C THR A 413 3.76 -1.36 20.75
N GLY A 414 2.86 -1.09 19.80
CA GLY A 414 2.24 0.23 19.63
C GLY A 414 1.07 0.44 20.59
N GLN A 415 0.62 1.69 20.72
CA GLN A 415 -0.46 2.10 21.64
C GLN A 415 -1.76 1.33 21.44
N ALA A 416 -2.18 1.15 20.19
CA ALA A 416 -3.42 0.48 19.82
C ALA A 416 -3.41 -1.01 20.19
N GLN A 417 -2.26 -1.68 20.06
CA GLN A 417 -2.10 -3.05 20.56
C GLN A 417 -2.11 -3.07 22.10
N ALA A 418 -1.30 -2.23 22.75
CA ALA A 418 -1.06 -2.26 24.19
C ALA A 418 -2.30 -2.11 25.08
N HIS A 419 -3.37 -1.47 24.59
CA HIS A 419 -4.60 -1.20 25.36
C HIS A 419 -5.88 -1.79 24.77
N GLY A 420 -5.83 -2.31 23.53
CA GLY A 420 -7.04 -2.64 22.75
C GLY A 420 -7.16 -4.08 22.26
N ARG A 421 -6.19 -4.97 22.55
CA ARG A 421 -6.18 -6.34 22.01
C ARG A 421 -5.87 -7.42 23.04
N LEU A 422 -6.53 -8.56 22.88
CA LEU A 422 -6.10 -9.85 23.41
C LEU A 422 -4.83 -10.27 22.63
N ASN A 423 -3.73 -10.55 23.35
CA ASN A 423 -2.39 -10.83 22.79
C ASN A 423 -1.76 -9.62 22.04
N PRO A 424 -1.45 -8.51 22.73
CA PRO A 424 -0.89 -7.29 22.12
C PRO A 424 0.48 -7.50 21.42
N GLU A 425 1.19 -8.57 21.77
CA GLU A 425 2.45 -9.01 21.15
C GLU A 425 2.29 -9.76 19.82
N SER A 426 1.06 -9.96 19.35
CA SER A 426 0.74 -10.79 18.18
C SER A 426 0.06 -10.01 17.04
N VAL A 427 0.24 -10.49 15.82
CA VAL A 427 -0.41 -9.99 14.59
C VAL A 427 -1.56 -10.92 14.21
N ASP A 428 -2.80 -10.44 14.28
CA ASP A 428 -3.96 -11.20 13.81
C ASP A 428 -4.10 -11.14 12.28
N LEU A 429 -3.90 -12.28 11.62
CA LEU A 429 -4.01 -12.40 10.17
C LEU A 429 -5.46 -12.46 9.68
N ALA A 430 -6.44 -12.69 10.57
CA ALA A 430 -7.86 -12.63 10.26
C ALA A 430 -8.45 -11.21 10.34
N TYR A 431 -7.70 -10.24 10.86
CA TYR A 431 -8.15 -8.86 11.01
C TYR A 431 -8.16 -8.14 9.65
N GLU A 432 -9.29 -7.56 9.25
CA GLU A 432 -9.48 -6.93 7.92
C GLU A 432 -8.44 -5.83 7.65
N ALA A 433 -8.14 -5.01 8.66
CA ALA A 433 -7.12 -3.96 8.62
C ALA A 433 -5.78 -4.43 9.22
N VAL A 434 -5.37 -5.66 8.93
CA VAL A 434 -4.01 -6.15 9.26
C VAL A 434 -2.98 -5.17 8.68
N GLY A 435 -1.96 -4.81 9.47
CA GLY A 435 -0.94 -3.86 9.04
C GLY A 435 -1.28 -2.37 9.19
N ARG A 436 -2.49 -2.00 9.63
CA ARG A 436 -2.84 -0.60 9.94
C ARG A 436 -1.93 0.03 11.00
N VAL A 437 -1.36 -0.77 11.89
CA VAL A 437 -0.47 -0.33 12.98
C VAL A 437 0.85 -1.10 12.94
N PRO A 438 1.99 -0.48 13.31
CA PRO A 438 3.29 -1.13 13.26
C PRO A 438 3.34 -2.45 14.03
N PHE A 439 3.81 -3.52 13.39
CA PHE A 439 3.78 -4.85 13.96
C PHE A 439 4.70 -5.00 15.19
N PRO A 440 4.22 -5.64 16.28
CA PRO A 440 4.97 -5.81 17.52
C PRO A 440 6.17 -6.74 17.33
N VAL A 441 7.13 -6.66 18.25
CA VAL A 441 8.34 -7.48 18.25
C VAL A 441 8.66 -8.02 19.63
N VAL A 442 9.12 -9.27 19.68
CA VAL A 442 9.60 -9.93 20.90
C VAL A 442 11.10 -10.18 20.75
N SER A 443 11.88 -9.85 21.78
CA SER A 443 13.32 -10.14 21.82
C SER A 443 13.58 -11.63 22.02
N MET A 444 14.81 -12.06 21.73
CA MET A 444 15.29 -13.33 22.28
C MET A 444 15.42 -13.23 23.81
N PRO A 445 15.47 -14.36 24.53
CA PRO A 445 15.52 -14.36 26.00
C PRO A 445 16.81 -13.73 26.52
N VAL A 446 16.65 -12.79 27.45
CA VAL A 446 17.72 -12.21 28.27
C VAL A 446 17.87 -13.07 29.52
N LEU A 447 19.06 -13.64 29.75
CA LEU A 447 19.37 -14.38 30.97
C LEU A 447 19.85 -13.40 32.06
N PHE A 448 19.16 -13.39 33.19
CA PHE A 448 19.49 -12.51 34.31
C PHE A 448 20.44 -13.21 35.31
N GLN A 449 21.65 -12.70 35.48
CA GLN A 449 22.68 -13.27 36.37
C GLN A 449 23.66 -12.22 36.90
N GLY A 450 24.16 -12.41 38.14
CA GLY A 450 24.87 -11.39 38.92
C GLY A 450 26.23 -10.97 38.34
N LYS A 451 26.89 -11.83 37.57
CA LYS A 451 28.07 -11.45 36.79
C LYS A 451 27.63 -10.82 35.47
N GLY A 452 27.34 -9.52 35.52
CA GLY A 452 27.03 -8.73 34.33
C GLY A 452 28.14 -8.82 33.27
N SER A 453 27.78 -9.28 32.08
CA SER A 453 28.69 -9.51 30.96
C SER A 453 29.13 -8.21 30.30
N LYS A 454 30.22 -7.61 30.78
CA LYS A 454 30.99 -6.64 29.98
C LYS A 454 31.43 -7.32 28.69
N GLY A 455 30.73 -7.04 27.59
CA GLY A 455 30.99 -7.63 26.27
C GLY A 455 30.21 -8.91 25.94
N SER A 456 28.99 -9.12 26.46
CA SER A 456 28.11 -10.15 25.87
C SER A 456 27.91 -9.90 24.38
N SER A 457 27.88 -10.96 23.59
CA SER A 457 27.35 -10.92 22.22
C SER A 457 25.95 -10.32 22.20
N LYS A 458 25.66 -9.58 21.13
CA LYS A 458 24.33 -9.02 20.88
C LYS A 458 23.37 -10.18 20.54
N GLN A 459 22.08 -9.97 20.76
CA GLN A 459 21.09 -10.83 20.13
C GLN A 459 21.12 -10.61 18.61
N GLU A 460 21.05 -11.68 17.84
CA GLU A 460 21.04 -11.65 16.36
C GLU A 460 19.68 -12.05 15.78
N MET A 461 18.68 -12.26 16.64
CA MET A 461 17.34 -12.70 16.27
C MET A 461 16.28 -11.94 17.07
N ILE A 462 15.08 -11.89 16.48
CA ILE A 462 13.82 -11.49 17.12
C ILE A 462 12.79 -12.60 16.90
N GLU A 463 11.65 -12.52 17.59
CA GLU A 463 10.50 -13.38 17.39
C GLU A 463 9.24 -12.53 17.13
N ARG A 464 8.37 -12.98 16.21
CA ARG A 464 7.02 -12.44 15.99
C ARG A 464 5.99 -13.55 16.07
N THR A 465 4.81 -13.22 16.56
CA THR A 465 3.69 -14.14 16.69
C THR A 465 2.57 -13.73 15.74
N TYR A 466 2.07 -14.67 14.94
CA TYR A 466 0.95 -14.48 14.03
C TYR A 466 -0.23 -15.35 14.49
N LEU A 467 -1.42 -14.77 14.61
CA LEU A 467 -2.62 -15.48 15.01
C LEU A 467 -3.37 -15.94 13.76
N ILE A 468 -3.64 -17.24 13.69
CA ILE A 468 -4.46 -17.86 12.65
C ILE A 468 -5.61 -18.64 13.29
N PRO A 469 -6.87 -18.27 13.01
CA PRO A 469 -8.02 -19.07 13.43
C PRO A 469 -8.00 -20.43 12.76
N PHE A 470 -8.15 -21.49 13.56
CA PHE A 470 -8.24 -22.86 13.05
C PHE A 470 -9.40 -23.60 13.70
N ASP A 471 -10.12 -24.35 12.89
CA ASP A 471 -11.28 -25.12 13.30
C ASP A 471 -10.77 -26.53 13.64
N SER A 472 -11.22 -27.14 14.75
CA SER A 472 -10.84 -28.51 15.10
C SER A 472 -12.09 -29.35 15.41
N GLU A 473 -12.43 -30.28 14.52
CA GLU A 473 -13.55 -31.21 14.65
C GLU A 473 -13.28 -32.30 15.71
N LEU A 474 -13.11 -31.90 16.98
CA LEU A 474 -13.05 -32.81 18.13
C LEU A 474 -14.30 -32.74 19.02
N GLU A 475 -15.35 -32.05 18.56
CA GLU A 475 -16.68 -32.09 19.19
C GLU A 475 -17.54 -33.23 18.63
N GLN A 476 -17.18 -34.46 18.98
CA GLN A 476 -18.14 -35.56 19.06
C GLN A 476 -18.19 -36.10 20.49
N GLY A 477 -18.85 -35.34 21.39
CA GLY A 477 -19.31 -35.89 22.66
C GLY A 477 -19.27 -34.94 23.87
N GLY A 478 -20.30 -34.10 24.04
CA GLY A 478 -20.83 -33.82 25.37
C GLY A 478 -20.98 -32.35 25.79
N LYS A 479 -22.25 -31.92 25.87
CA LYS A 479 -22.81 -30.86 26.73
C LYS A 479 -22.31 -29.42 26.51
N ASP A 480 -23.20 -28.61 25.94
CA ASP A 480 -23.59 -27.26 26.40
C ASP A 480 -22.52 -26.43 27.12
N THR A 481 -21.41 -26.14 26.46
CA THR A 481 -20.58 -24.97 26.77
C THR A 481 -21.05 -23.80 25.92
N ALA A 482 -21.39 -22.68 26.56
CA ALA A 482 -21.87 -21.48 25.88
C ALA A 482 -20.83 -20.95 24.88
N GLU A 483 -21.32 -20.48 23.73
CA GLU A 483 -20.58 -19.77 22.66
C GLU A 483 -19.17 -20.30 22.37
N GLY A 484 -19.08 -21.30 21.49
CA GLY A 484 -17.85 -22.05 21.19
C GLY A 484 -16.60 -21.18 21.00
N GLU A 485 -15.63 -21.36 21.90
CA GLU A 485 -14.34 -20.67 21.87
C GLU A 485 -13.57 -21.02 20.58
N ARG A 486 -13.59 -20.09 19.62
CA ARG A 486 -12.87 -20.23 18.35
C ARG A 486 -11.37 -20.40 18.63
N ARG A 487 -10.83 -21.58 18.31
CA ARG A 487 -9.40 -21.87 18.48
C ARG A 487 -8.54 -21.00 17.55
N VAL A 488 -7.41 -20.54 18.12
CA VAL A 488 -6.44 -19.67 17.45
C VAL A 488 -5.04 -20.25 17.62
N ALA A 489 -4.36 -20.46 16.50
CA ALA A 489 -2.97 -20.87 16.47
C ALA A 489 -2.09 -19.63 16.56
N ALA A 490 -1.32 -19.52 17.63
CA ALA A 490 -0.29 -18.50 17.78
C ALA A 490 1.04 -19.03 17.19
N LEU A 491 1.26 -18.77 15.90
CA LEU A 491 2.44 -19.19 15.15
C LEU A 491 3.62 -18.25 15.44
N ARG A 492 4.72 -18.79 15.95
CA ARG A 492 5.91 -18.02 16.32
C ARG A 492 7.02 -18.22 15.29
N PHE A 493 7.52 -17.12 14.75
CA PHE A 493 8.61 -17.10 13.78
C PHE A 493 9.78 -16.31 14.31
N ARG A 494 10.99 -16.85 14.12
CA ARG A 494 12.24 -16.14 14.37
C ARG A 494 12.79 -15.57 13.09
N GLU A 495 13.17 -14.30 13.15
CA GLU A 495 13.84 -13.57 12.08
C GLU A 495 15.24 -13.18 12.54
N LYS A 496 16.22 -13.06 11.64
CA LYS A 496 17.51 -12.43 12.00
C LYS A 496 17.42 -10.91 12.00
N THR A 497 18.23 -10.29 12.84
CA THR A 497 18.42 -8.83 12.84
C THR A 497 19.38 -8.35 11.75
N SER A 498 20.08 -9.24 11.04
CA SER A 498 20.95 -8.92 9.89
C SER A 498 20.17 -8.46 8.66
N PHE A 499 20.89 -7.93 7.66
CA PHE A 499 20.31 -7.53 6.37
C PHE A 499 20.01 -8.71 5.42
N ASP A 500 20.49 -9.92 5.73
CA ASP A 500 20.15 -11.20 5.07
C ASP A 500 18.65 -11.28 4.73
N LEU A 501 18.34 -11.45 3.46
CA LEU A 501 16.97 -11.38 2.94
C LEU A 501 16.21 -12.70 3.20
N ASP A 502 16.87 -13.87 3.11
CA ASP A 502 16.38 -15.20 3.53
C ASP A 502 16.12 -15.38 5.04
N LYS A 503 16.17 -14.30 5.81
CA LYS A 503 16.04 -14.33 7.28
C LYS A 503 14.94 -13.45 7.83
N LYS A 504 14.08 -12.91 6.96
CA LYS A 504 12.97 -12.03 7.30
C LYS A 504 11.64 -12.62 6.88
N ILE A 505 10.58 -12.04 7.42
CA ILE A 505 9.24 -12.15 6.86
C ILE A 505 9.03 -10.95 5.95
N TRP A 506 8.58 -11.24 4.73
CA TRP A 506 8.24 -10.24 3.73
C TRP A 506 6.77 -9.85 3.81
N ASP A 507 6.47 -8.60 3.45
CA ASP A 507 5.10 -8.08 3.36
C ASP A 507 4.19 -9.06 2.62
N SER A 508 4.57 -9.46 1.40
CA SER A 508 3.80 -10.36 0.54
C SER A 508 3.43 -11.69 1.19
N GLY A 509 4.29 -12.23 2.06
CA GLY A 509 4.00 -13.46 2.81
C GLY A 509 2.92 -13.25 3.89
N ILE A 510 2.92 -12.10 4.57
CA ILE A 510 1.90 -11.72 5.55
C ILE A 510 0.56 -11.45 4.85
N GLY A 511 0.57 -10.67 3.77
CA GLY A 511 -0.65 -10.37 3.01
C GLY A 511 -1.26 -11.61 2.38
N GLN A 512 -0.47 -12.47 1.72
CA GLN A 512 -0.96 -13.72 1.16
C GLN A 512 -1.52 -14.64 2.25
N SER A 513 -0.85 -14.75 3.41
CA SER A 513 -1.36 -15.54 4.55
C SER A 513 -2.67 -14.99 5.09
N SER A 514 -2.78 -13.67 5.28
CA SER A 514 -4.04 -13.02 5.70
C SER A 514 -5.16 -13.15 4.65
N TRP A 515 -4.82 -13.12 3.37
CA TRP A 515 -5.78 -13.32 2.30
C TRP A 515 -6.28 -14.77 2.24
N LEU A 516 -5.40 -15.77 2.43
CA LEU A 516 -5.79 -17.17 2.58
C LEU A 516 -6.74 -17.41 3.76
N VAL A 517 -6.55 -16.73 4.89
CA VAL A 517 -7.48 -16.77 6.03
C VAL A 517 -8.88 -16.27 5.64
N GLN A 518 -8.97 -15.21 4.85
CA GLN A 518 -10.27 -14.72 4.35
C GLN A 518 -10.84 -15.65 3.27
N LEU A 519 -10.05 -16.10 2.30
CA LEU A 519 -10.51 -17.05 1.26
C LEU A 519 -11.16 -18.29 1.89
N LYS A 520 -10.57 -18.85 2.96
CA LYS A 520 -11.19 -19.96 3.69
C LYS A 520 -12.54 -19.56 4.30
N LYS A 521 -12.58 -18.48 5.08
CA LYS A 521 -13.75 -18.08 5.89
C LYS A 521 -14.91 -17.45 5.11
N ASP A 522 -14.58 -16.62 4.14
CA ASP A 522 -15.51 -15.74 3.46
C ASP A 522 -16.06 -16.45 2.22
N HIS A 523 -17.36 -16.74 2.24
CA HIS A 523 -18.04 -17.36 1.11
C HIS A 523 -18.51 -16.33 0.07
N SER A 524 -18.58 -15.03 0.43
CA SER A 524 -18.96 -13.99 -0.51
C SER A 524 -17.85 -13.70 -1.53
N LEU A 525 -16.58 -13.78 -1.11
CA LEU A 525 -15.40 -13.65 -2.00
C LEU A 525 -15.45 -14.58 -3.22
N VAL A 526 -16.03 -15.77 -3.08
CA VAL A 526 -16.06 -16.78 -4.15
C VAL A 526 -17.39 -16.81 -4.89
N GLN A 527 -18.42 -16.06 -4.46
CA GLN A 527 -19.79 -16.26 -4.94
C GLN A 527 -19.92 -16.09 -6.47
N ASP A 528 -19.32 -15.03 -7.02
CA ASP A 528 -19.40 -14.69 -8.45
C ASP A 528 -18.04 -14.84 -9.19
N ASN A 529 -17.07 -15.53 -8.59
CA ASN A 529 -15.72 -15.67 -9.15
C ASN A 529 -15.29 -17.15 -9.22
N VAL A 530 -15.40 -17.74 -10.42
CA VAL A 530 -15.05 -19.14 -10.70
C VAL A 530 -13.58 -19.44 -10.40
N LEU A 531 -12.65 -18.52 -10.71
CA LEU A 531 -11.22 -18.69 -10.39
C LEU A 531 -10.98 -18.83 -8.89
N LEU A 532 -11.71 -18.08 -8.07
CA LEU A 532 -11.64 -18.17 -6.61
C LEU A 532 -12.38 -19.39 -6.06
N GLN A 533 -13.46 -19.85 -6.72
CA GLN A 533 -14.10 -21.15 -6.40
C GLN A 533 -13.14 -22.31 -6.66
N ASP A 534 -12.52 -22.36 -7.85
CA ASP A 534 -11.51 -23.34 -8.24
C ASP A 534 -10.35 -23.38 -7.22
N LEU A 535 -9.82 -22.20 -6.85
CA LEU A 535 -8.73 -22.07 -5.89
C LEU A 535 -9.14 -22.50 -4.48
N LYS A 536 -10.31 -22.07 -3.99
CA LYS A 536 -10.83 -22.45 -2.67
C LYS A 536 -11.06 -23.95 -2.58
N GLN A 537 -11.60 -24.57 -3.64
CA GLN A 537 -11.76 -26.03 -3.72
C GLN A 537 -10.41 -26.76 -3.78
N THR A 538 -9.44 -26.22 -4.51
CA THR A 538 -8.08 -26.80 -4.63
C THR A 538 -7.33 -26.77 -3.29
N LEU A 539 -7.41 -25.65 -2.56
CA LEU A 539 -6.68 -25.47 -1.29
C LEU A 539 -7.43 -26.02 -0.06
N PHE A 540 -8.77 -26.04 -0.07
CA PHE A 540 -9.59 -26.25 1.14
C PHE A 540 -10.72 -27.29 0.97
N SER A 541 -10.59 -28.27 0.06
CA SER A 541 -11.43 -29.48 0.11
C SER A 541 -10.91 -30.51 1.13
N GLU A 542 -11.76 -31.47 1.53
CA GLU A 542 -11.48 -32.54 2.49
C GLU A 542 -10.37 -33.51 2.06
N GLU A 543 -10.07 -33.58 0.76
CA GLU A 543 -9.01 -34.42 0.22
C GLU A 543 -7.64 -33.93 0.67
N SER A 544 -6.73 -34.86 0.94
CA SER A 544 -5.31 -34.59 1.17
C SER A 544 -4.68 -33.82 0.01
N LYS A 545 -4.01 -32.69 0.28
CA LYS A 545 -3.42 -31.81 -0.75
C LYS A 545 -1.90 -31.88 -0.80
N LYS A 546 -1.36 -31.77 -2.00
CA LYS A 546 0.06 -31.62 -2.32
C LYS A 546 0.33 -30.17 -2.72
N VAL A 547 1.08 -29.44 -1.90
CA VAL A 547 1.38 -28.03 -2.14
C VAL A 547 2.88 -27.78 -2.04
N LEU A 548 3.40 -26.93 -2.93
CA LEU A 548 4.79 -26.48 -2.94
C LEU A 548 4.85 -24.97 -2.70
N GLU A 549 5.55 -24.51 -1.67
CA GLU A 549 5.98 -23.10 -1.52
C GLU A 549 7.35 -22.92 -2.15
N LEU A 550 7.47 -22.02 -3.13
CA LEU A 550 8.77 -21.67 -3.75
C LEU A 550 9.39 -20.43 -3.08
N GLY A 551 10.47 -20.66 -2.35
CA GLY A 551 11.51 -19.69 -1.96
C GLY A 551 12.58 -19.50 -3.06
N THR A 552 13.59 -18.65 -2.81
CA THR A 552 14.40 -18.01 -3.89
C THR A 552 15.54 -18.87 -4.53
N VAL A 553 16.31 -18.24 -5.45
CA VAL A 553 17.56 -18.74 -6.07
C VAL A 553 18.86 -18.27 -5.37
N HIS A 554 19.91 -19.09 -5.32
CA HIS A 554 21.13 -18.80 -4.54
C HIS A 554 22.23 -18.01 -5.28
N ARG A 555 22.14 -17.83 -6.61
CA ARG A 555 23.24 -17.32 -7.43
C ARG A 555 22.87 -16.14 -8.34
N ILE A 556 23.79 -15.17 -8.40
CA ILE A 556 23.98 -14.32 -9.57
C ILE A 556 25.35 -14.65 -10.15
N SER A 557 25.36 -15.23 -11.35
CA SER A 557 26.59 -15.37 -12.14
C SER A 557 26.91 -14.03 -12.82
N ILE A 558 27.57 -13.11 -12.11
CA ILE A 558 28.14 -11.90 -12.71
C ILE A 558 29.39 -12.31 -13.52
N LEU A 559 29.17 -12.79 -14.74
CA LEU A 559 30.22 -12.83 -15.75
C LEU A 559 30.44 -11.42 -16.30
N TRP A 560 31.67 -10.90 -16.13
CA TRP A 560 32.19 -9.60 -16.55
C TRP A 560 31.67 -8.38 -15.74
N THR A 561 32.46 -7.81 -14.82
CA THR A 561 33.78 -7.21 -15.10
C THR A 561 34.66 -7.11 -13.85
N HIS A 562 35.98 -7.15 -14.03
CA HIS A 562 36.93 -6.93 -12.92
C HIS A 562 36.94 -5.46 -12.48
N LEU A 563 36.51 -5.17 -11.24
CA LEU A 563 37.32 -4.50 -10.20
C LEU A 563 36.49 -4.34 -8.90
N LEU A 564 37.16 -4.46 -7.74
CA LEU A 564 36.74 -4.04 -6.39
C LEU A 564 35.58 -4.82 -5.70
N THR A 565 36.00 -5.74 -4.82
CA THR A 565 35.46 -6.01 -3.46
C THR A 565 33.94 -5.91 -3.24
N GLY A 566 33.24 -7.05 -3.28
CA GLY A 566 31.90 -7.18 -2.73
C GLY A 566 31.15 -8.41 -3.25
N MET A 567 31.31 -9.56 -2.59
CA MET A 567 30.56 -10.77 -2.97
C MET A 567 29.14 -10.67 -2.40
N LEU A 568 28.25 -10.05 -3.18
CA LEU A 568 26.88 -9.74 -2.77
C LEU A 568 26.00 -10.99 -2.88
N TYR A 569 25.91 -11.75 -1.80
CA TYR A 569 24.89 -12.78 -1.64
C TYR A 569 23.51 -12.11 -1.47
N LEU A 570 22.58 -12.36 -2.40
CA LEU A 570 21.18 -11.97 -2.31
C LEU A 570 20.35 -13.23 -2.08
N THR A 571 19.43 -13.23 -1.11
CA THR A 571 18.86 -14.46 -0.54
C THR A 571 17.33 -14.39 -0.27
N GLY A 572 16.72 -15.56 -0.08
CA GLY A 572 15.33 -15.98 0.24
C GLY A 572 14.11 -15.06 0.20
N SER A 573 12.99 -15.63 -0.24
CA SER A 573 11.63 -15.10 0.01
C SER A 573 11.03 -15.57 1.34
N GLY A 574 11.78 -16.34 2.14
CA GLY A 574 11.80 -16.14 3.58
C GLY A 574 11.73 -17.40 4.43
N ILE A 575 11.01 -17.30 5.55
CA ILE A 575 11.13 -18.23 6.69
C ILE A 575 9.91 -19.13 6.91
N GLY A 576 9.11 -19.36 5.85
CA GLY A 576 8.04 -20.38 5.79
C GLY A 576 6.67 -19.97 6.31
N ILE A 577 6.33 -18.67 6.30
CA ILE A 577 5.04 -18.21 6.83
C ILE A 577 3.84 -18.73 6.03
N VAL A 578 3.94 -18.84 4.71
CA VAL A 578 2.81 -19.24 3.85
C VAL A 578 2.50 -20.72 4.01
N SER A 579 3.51 -21.61 3.95
CA SER A 579 3.31 -23.05 4.21
C SER A 579 2.76 -23.31 5.60
N ALA A 580 3.27 -22.63 6.63
CA ALA A 580 2.78 -22.77 7.99
C ALA A 580 1.33 -22.29 8.14
N ALA A 581 0.99 -21.15 7.53
CA ALA A 581 -0.37 -20.63 7.53
C ALA A 581 -1.35 -21.59 6.82
N LEU A 582 -0.95 -22.13 5.67
CA LEU A 582 -1.75 -23.09 4.91
C LEU A 582 -1.94 -24.41 5.67
N ALA A 583 -0.89 -24.94 6.32
CA ALA A 583 -0.96 -26.14 7.14
C ALA A 583 -1.93 -25.99 8.32
N VAL A 584 -1.91 -24.84 9.01
CA VAL A 584 -2.88 -24.52 10.07
C VAL A 584 -4.29 -24.40 9.50
N LEU A 585 -4.47 -23.66 8.40
CA LEU A 585 -5.80 -23.50 7.80
C LEU A 585 -6.41 -24.83 7.33
N ARG A 586 -5.57 -25.79 6.90
CA ARG A 586 -5.98 -27.14 6.54
C ARG A 586 -6.13 -28.11 7.71
N SER A 587 -5.64 -27.79 8.91
CA SER A 587 -5.70 -28.65 10.10
C SER A 587 -7.12 -28.95 10.64
N GLY A 588 -8.16 -28.34 10.06
CA GLY A 588 -9.56 -28.69 10.30
C GLY A 588 -10.10 -29.82 9.40
N PHE A 589 -9.38 -30.22 8.35
CA PHE A 589 -9.80 -31.32 7.47
C PHE A 589 -9.27 -32.64 8.02
N SER A 590 -10.15 -33.45 8.61
CA SER A 590 -9.84 -34.82 9.02
C SER A 590 -9.75 -35.72 7.78
N THR A 591 -8.57 -35.75 7.17
CA THR A 591 -8.30 -36.41 5.89
C THR A 591 -8.53 -37.94 5.96
N ARG A 592 -9.69 -38.39 5.46
CA ARG A 592 -10.01 -39.83 5.33
C ARG A 592 -9.10 -40.57 4.31
N THR A 593 -8.27 -39.84 3.57
CA THR A 593 -7.50 -40.33 2.41
C THR A 593 -5.96 -40.28 2.56
N GLY A 594 -5.43 -39.80 3.69
CA GLY A 594 -3.98 -39.65 3.93
C GLY A 594 -3.58 -38.23 4.35
N GLN A 595 -2.36 -38.00 4.82
CA GLN A 595 -1.92 -36.66 5.28
C GLN A 595 -1.68 -35.69 4.12
N ASP A 596 -1.83 -34.39 4.40
CA ASP A 596 -1.40 -33.31 3.50
C ASP A 596 0.14 -33.35 3.32
N CYS A 597 0.60 -33.03 2.12
CA CYS A 597 2.01 -32.94 1.77
C CYS A 597 2.34 -31.51 1.34
N ILE A 598 2.69 -30.66 2.31
CA ILE A 598 3.14 -29.29 2.06
C ILE A 598 4.67 -29.32 2.05
N LEU A 599 5.28 -28.95 0.93
CA LEU A 599 6.73 -28.81 0.78
C LEU A 599 7.09 -27.32 0.81
N ALA A 600 7.93 -26.91 1.75
CA ALA A 600 8.41 -25.54 1.86
C ALA A 600 9.86 -25.49 1.34
N THR A 601 10.11 -24.81 0.22
CA THR A 601 11.45 -24.77 -0.38
C THR A 601 12.06 -23.38 -0.36
N ASP A 602 13.39 -23.30 -0.30
CA ASP A 602 14.20 -22.08 -0.51
C ASP A 602 15.66 -22.55 -0.71
N VAL A 603 16.63 -21.64 -0.72
CA VAL A 603 18.06 -21.91 -0.89
C VAL A 603 18.68 -22.61 0.34
N PRO A 604 19.86 -23.26 0.22
CA PRO A 604 20.53 -23.91 1.36
C PRO A 604 20.78 -23.01 2.58
N SER A 605 21.04 -21.70 2.36
CA SER A 605 21.24 -20.76 3.48
C SER A 605 19.98 -20.54 4.30
N ALA A 606 18.78 -20.62 3.68
CA ALA A 606 17.48 -20.43 4.30
C ALA A 606 17.15 -21.53 5.33
N MET A 607 17.44 -22.78 4.95
CA MET A 607 16.97 -24.01 5.59
C MET A 607 17.04 -24.05 7.12
N PRO A 608 18.14 -23.69 7.81
CA PRO A 608 18.21 -23.84 9.27
C PRO A 608 17.14 -23.03 10.03
N LEU A 609 16.75 -21.87 9.49
CA LEU A 609 15.73 -21.01 10.10
C LEU A 609 14.31 -21.46 9.70
N LEU A 610 14.13 -21.90 8.45
CA LEU A 610 12.88 -22.50 7.97
C LEU A 610 12.51 -23.74 8.79
N MET A 611 13.44 -24.69 8.92
CA MET A 611 13.28 -25.90 9.75
C MET A 611 12.91 -25.57 11.20
N GLN A 612 13.59 -24.57 11.78
CA GLN A 612 13.32 -24.13 13.15
C GLN A 612 11.92 -23.55 13.32
N ASN A 613 11.45 -22.73 12.39
CA ASN A 613 10.13 -22.10 12.46
C ASN A 613 9.00 -23.10 12.19
N ILE A 614 9.21 -24.08 11.31
CA ILE A 614 8.28 -25.20 11.13
C ILE A 614 8.17 -25.99 12.45
N SER A 615 9.28 -26.48 13.01
CA SER A 615 9.29 -27.27 14.25
C SER A 615 8.73 -26.52 15.46
N THR A 616 8.98 -25.21 15.58
CA THR A 616 8.46 -24.36 16.67
C THR A 616 6.92 -24.34 16.73
N ASN A 617 6.26 -24.66 15.62
CA ASN A 617 4.82 -24.55 15.41
C ASN A 617 4.12 -25.89 15.11
N GLU A 618 4.87 -27.00 15.13
CA GLU A 618 4.42 -28.35 14.74
C GLU A 618 3.09 -28.79 15.39
N LYS A 619 2.88 -28.40 16.65
CA LYS A 619 1.65 -28.64 17.43
C LYS A 619 0.35 -28.11 16.81
N TYR A 620 0.40 -27.25 15.79
CA TYR A 620 -0.77 -26.73 15.09
C TYR A 620 -1.01 -27.37 13.71
N TYR A 621 -0.13 -28.28 13.24
CA TYR A 621 -0.20 -28.87 11.91
C TYR A 621 -0.87 -30.26 11.93
N LEU A 622 -2.15 -30.31 12.26
CA LEU A 622 -2.88 -31.56 12.54
C LEU A 622 -3.05 -32.46 11.31
N SER A 623 -3.19 -31.87 10.10
CA SER A 623 -3.38 -32.62 8.85
C SER A 623 -2.08 -32.94 8.11
N GLY A 624 -0.96 -32.30 8.49
CA GLY A 624 0.36 -32.51 7.91
C GLY A 624 1.31 -31.33 8.15
N ALA A 625 2.47 -31.58 8.75
CA ALA A 625 3.51 -30.57 8.94
C ALA A 625 4.21 -30.23 7.61
N PRO A 626 4.49 -28.95 7.30
CA PRO A 626 5.33 -28.58 6.17
C PRO A 626 6.71 -29.25 6.23
N LYS A 627 7.20 -29.72 5.09
CA LYS A 627 8.51 -30.37 4.96
C LYS A 627 9.49 -29.41 4.30
N PRO A 628 10.54 -28.96 5.01
CA PRO A 628 11.57 -28.08 4.45
C PRO A 628 12.49 -28.87 3.50
N ILE A 629 12.65 -28.40 2.27
CA ILE A 629 13.48 -29.02 1.23
C ILE A 629 14.30 -27.93 0.52
N VAL A 630 15.55 -28.23 0.15
CA VAL A 630 16.34 -27.33 -0.71
C VAL A 630 15.82 -27.42 -2.15
N LEU A 631 15.49 -26.28 -2.75
CA LEU A 631 15.21 -26.18 -4.19
C LEU A 631 15.79 -24.86 -4.68
N ASP A 632 16.94 -24.92 -5.35
CA ASP A 632 17.55 -23.76 -6.01
C ASP A 632 17.02 -23.68 -7.45
N TRP A 633 16.58 -22.51 -7.91
CA TRP A 633 15.99 -22.38 -9.24
C TRP A 633 17.03 -22.52 -10.37
N ASP A 634 18.31 -22.32 -10.05
CA ASP A 634 19.43 -22.47 -10.99
C ASP A 634 19.83 -23.94 -11.21
N ASP A 635 19.37 -24.88 -10.38
CA ASP A 635 19.64 -26.31 -10.57
C ASP A 635 18.83 -26.85 -11.78
N GLU A 636 19.49 -27.57 -12.68
CA GLU A 636 18.89 -28.13 -13.91
C GLU A 636 17.93 -29.30 -13.64
N ASP A 637 18.11 -30.01 -12.52
CA ASP A 637 17.23 -31.08 -12.04
C ASP A 637 16.37 -30.62 -10.84
N LEU A 638 15.23 -31.28 -10.62
CA LEU A 638 14.42 -31.07 -9.41
C LEU A 638 14.89 -32.04 -8.30
N PRO A 639 14.79 -31.67 -7.01
CA PRO A 639 15.09 -32.57 -5.89
C PRO A 639 14.32 -33.90 -5.98
N GLU A 640 14.89 -35.00 -5.51
CA GLU A 640 14.29 -36.34 -5.62
C GLU A 640 12.91 -36.42 -4.95
N GLU A 641 12.73 -35.73 -3.82
CA GLU A 641 11.47 -35.62 -3.08
C GLU A 641 10.39 -34.85 -3.85
N VAL A 642 10.79 -33.99 -4.79
CA VAL A 642 9.90 -33.22 -5.68
C VAL A 642 9.63 -34.01 -6.96
N ALA A 643 10.67 -34.58 -7.57
CA ALA A 643 10.60 -35.33 -8.83
C ALA A 643 9.85 -36.67 -8.68
N SER A 644 9.89 -37.30 -7.51
CA SER A 644 9.18 -38.55 -7.22
C SER A 644 7.66 -38.41 -7.07
N LEU A 645 7.13 -37.19 -7.04
CA LEU A 645 5.68 -36.93 -6.97
C LEU A 645 5.00 -37.15 -8.32
N GLN A 646 4.83 -38.41 -8.73
CA GLN A 646 4.28 -38.84 -10.04
C GLN A 646 2.88 -38.28 -10.42
N ASN A 647 2.13 -37.75 -9.45
CA ASN A 647 0.82 -37.12 -9.69
C ASN A 647 0.89 -35.58 -9.72
N GLY A 648 2.09 -34.98 -9.62
CA GLY A 648 2.29 -33.55 -9.49
C GLY A 648 1.82 -32.96 -8.15
N PHE A 649 1.57 -31.64 -8.19
CA PHE A 649 1.03 -30.84 -7.10
C PHE A 649 -0.41 -30.41 -7.41
N ASP A 650 -1.23 -30.22 -6.38
CA ASP A 650 -2.54 -29.56 -6.50
C ASP A 650 -2.35 -28.04 -6.65
N ALA A 651 -1.41 -27.47 -5.88
CA ALA A 651 -1.08 -26.05 -5.92
C ALA A 651 0.41 -25.75 -5.76
N ILE A 652 0.85 -24.64 -6.34
CA ILE A 652 2.14 -24.00 -6.07
C ILE A 652 1.85 -22.64 -5.46
N VAL A 653 2.41 -22.32 -4.30
CA VAL A 653 2.31 -21.01 -3.65
C VAL A 653 3.66 -20.29 -3.72
N MET A 654 3.62 -18.98 -3.92
CA MET A 654 4.79 -18.12 -4.03
C MET A 654 4.47 -16.79 -3.34
N ALA A 655 5.43 -16.25 -2.60
CA ALA A 655 5.35 -14.89 -2.05
C ALA A 655 6.65 -14.16 -2.36
N ASP A 656 6.56 -12.94 -2.88
CA ASP A 656 7.69 -12.04 -3.15
C ASP A 656 8.85 -12.62 -3.99
N VAL A 657 8.60 -13.64 -4.80
CA VAL A 657 9.63 -14.32 -5.64
C VAL A 657 10.16 -13.47 -6.82
N THR A 658 9.59 -12.28 -7.04
CA THR A 658 9.85 -11.45 -8.24
C THR A 658 10.83 -10.31 -8.03
N TYR A 659 11.34 -10.09 -6.82
CA TYR A 659 12.21 -8.96 -6.46
C TYR A 659 13.51 -8.85 -7.27
N ASN A 660 13.99 -9.94 -7.86
CA ASN A 660 15.18 -9.95 -8.71
C ASN A 660 14.85 -10.39 -10.13
N THR A 661 14.83 -9.41 -11.05
CA THR A 661 14.56 -9.64 -12.47
C THR A 661 15.60 -10.55 -13.15
N SER A 662 16.83 -10.67 -12.63
CA SER A 662 17.82 -11.59 -13.18
C SER A 662 17.48 -13.06 -12.94
N SER A 663 16.64 -13.35 -11.94
CA SER A 663 16.23 -14.70 -11.53
C SER A 663 15.06 -15.26 -12.33
N PHE A 664 14.39 -14.43 -13.15
CA PHE A 664 13.17 -14.83 -13.87
C PHE A 664 13.38 -16.01 -14.84
N PRO A 665 14.49 -16.14 -15.59
CA PRO A 665 14.73 -17.31 -16.43
C PRO A 665 14.76 -18.61 -15.63
N SER A 666 15.44 -18.62 -14.47
CA SER A 666 15.58 -19.78 -13.59
C SER A 666 14.25 -20.14 -12.90
N LEU A 667 13.51 -19.13 -12.43
CA LEU A 667 12.16 -19.34 -11.88
C LEU A 667 11.19 -19.87 -12.94
N CYS A 668 11.21 -19.34 -14.16
CA CYS A 668 10.37 -19.81 -15.26
C CYS A 668 10.75 -21.24 -15.72
N LYS A 669 12.05 -21.58 -15.79
CA LYS A 669 12.51 -22.97 -16.01
C LYS A 669 11.94 -23.90 -14.93
N THR A 670 12.00 -23.48 -13.66
CA THR A 670 11.52 -24.24 -12.51
C THR A 670 10.01 -24.46 -12.56
N LEU A 671 9.22 -23.40 -12.75
CA LEU A 671 7.77 -23.51 -12.95
C LEU A 671 7.42 -24.40 -14.16
N SER A 672 8.11 -24.24 -15.29
CA SER A 672 7.92 -25.03 -16.50
C SER A 672 8.20 -26.54 -16.32
N ARG A 673 9.07 -26.92 -15.36
CA ARG A 673 9.26 -28.32 -14.93
C ARG A 673 8.12 -28.76 -14.01
N LEU A 674 7.81 -27.96 -12.98
CA LEU A 674 6.83 -28.29 -11.94
C LEU A 674 5.41 -28.49 -12.49
N ILE A 675 4.94 -27.64 -13.42
CA ILE A 675 3.60 -27.76 -14.02
C ILE A 675 3.44 -29.01 -14.91
N LYS A 676 4.55 -29.69 -15.25
CA LYS A 676 4.58 -30.91 -16.08
C LYS A 676 4.82 -32.20 -15.28
N LEU A 677 5.00 -32.12 -13.96
CA LEU A 677 5.23 -33.30 -13.11
C LEU A 677 4.02 -34.23 -13.00
N GLY A 678 2.81 -33.69 -13.12
CA GLY A 678 1.56 -34.43 -12.94
C GLY A 678 0.71 -34.51 -14.21
N PRO A 679 -0.26 -35.45 -14.26
CA PRO A 679 -1.23 -35.54 -15.36
C PRO A 679 -2.27 -34.41 -15.33
N LYS A 680 -2.31 -33.61 -14.26
CA LYS A 680 -3.07 -32.38 -14.13
C LYS A 680 -2.11 -31.25 -13.73
N PRO A 681 -2.22 -30.05 -14.31
CA PRO A 681 -1.40 -28.92 -13.88
C PRO A 681 -1.89 -28.39 -12.51
N PRO A 682 -0.98 -27.84 -11.67
CA PRO A 682 -1.33 -27.19 -10.42
C PRO A 682 -1.98 -25.82 -10.65
N MET A 683 -2.79 -25.36 -9.69
CA MET A 683 -3.09 -23.93 -9.57
C MET A 683 -1.91 -23.20 -8.94
N ILE A 684 -1.56 -22.02 -9.47
CA ILE A 684 -0.45 -21.23 -8.93
C ILE A 684 -1.00 -20.03 -8.17
N LEU A 685 -0.51 -19.74 -6.97
CA LEU A 685 -0.91 -18.57 -6.18
C LEU A 685 0.33 -17.73 -5.86
N LEU A 686 0.33 -16.46 -6.30
CA LEU A 686 1.43 -15.52 -6.12
C LEU A 686 0.97 -14.33 -5.27
N GLY A 687 1.62 -14.11 -4.13
CA GLY A 687 1.56 -12.88 -3.35
C GLY A 687 2.68 -11.95 -3.80
N TYR A 688 2.34 -10.75 -4.22
CA TYR A 688 3.27 -9.81 -4.87
C TYR A 688 3.11 -8.40 -4.32
N LYS A 689 4.21 -7.76 -3.93
CA LYS A 689 4.27 -6.33 -3.61
C LYS A 689 5.16 -5.66 -4.65
N GLU A 690 4.56 -4.78 -5.44
CA GLU A 690 5.28 -4.02 -6.47
C GLU A 690 6.30 -3.08 -5.84
N ARG A 691 7.56 -3.25 -6.23
CA ARG A 691 8.70 -2.41 -5.84
C ARG A 691 9.40 -1.79 -7.06
N ASP A 692 9.33 -2.44 -8.23
CA ASP A 692 9.84 -1.93 -9.51
C ASP A 692 8.94 -2.41 -10.66
N GLU A 693 8.53 -1.53 -11.58
CA GLU A 693 7.70 -1.90 -12.74
C GLU A 693 8.34 -3.03 -13.59
N ALA A 694 9.67 -3.14 -13.59
CA ALA A 694 10.39 -4.19 -14.30
C ALA A 694 10.09 -5.60 -13.76
N GLU A 695 9.59 -5.74 -12.52
CA GLU A 695 9.16 -7.01 -11.94
C GLU A 695 8.00 -7.63 -12.75
N ARG A 696 7.14 -6.79 -13.35
CA ARG A 696 5.99 -7.22 -14.16
C ARG A 696 6.36 -8.05 -15.39
N LYS A 697 7.62 -7.97 -15.88
CA LYS A 697 8.15 -8.82 -16.96
C LYS A 697 8.01 -10.31 -16.65
N PHE A 698 8.00 -10.69 -15.38
CA PHE A 698 7.77 -12.07 -14.95
C PHE A 698 6.44 -12.65 -15.45
N TRP A 699 5.37 -11.84 -15.51
CA TRP A 699 4.06 -12.27 -16.00
C TRP A 699 4.11 -12.61 -17.49
N ASP A 700 4.86 -11.85 -18.28
CA ASP A 700 5.00 -12.13 -19.71
C ASP A 700 5.86 -13.37 -19.98
N MET A 701 6.95 -13.56 -19.24
CA MET A 701 7.74 -14.80 -19.30
C MET A 701 6.92 -16.02 -18.85
N CYS A 702 6.01 -15.87 -17.88
CA CYS A 702 5.09 -16.92 -17.47
C CYS A 702 4.10 -17.30 -18.57
N LYS A 703 3.59 -16.34 -19.36
CA LYS A 703 2.72 -16.62 -20.52
C LYS A 703 3.44 -17.45 -21.59
N GLU A 704 4.74 -17.27 -21.78
CA GLU A 704 5.56 -18.04 -22.73
C GLU A 704 5.68 -19.52 -22.34
N ILE A 705 5.73 -19.83 -21.05
CA ILE A 705 5.71 -21.21 -20.52
C ILE A 705 4.30 -21.75 -20.26
N GLY A 706 3.25 -21.00 -20.67
CA GLY A 706 1.86 -21.43 -20.62
C GLY A 706 1.09 -21.11 -19.34
N ILE A 707 1.57 -20.17 -18.51
CA ILE A 707 0.91 -19.73 -17.28
C ILE A 707 0.29 -18.33 -17.48
N ASP A 708 -1.04 -18.23 -17.37
CA ASP A 708 -1.77 -16.96 -17.33
C ASP A 708 -2.08 -16.57 -15.90
N PHE A 709 -1.51 -15.45 -15.43
CA PHE A 709 -1.83 -14.87 -14.12
C PHE A 709 -2.99 -13.87 -14.21
N GLU A 710 -3.99 -14.04 -13.35
CA GLU A 710 -5.13 -13.14 -13.16
C GLU A 710 -5.10 -12.57 -11.73
N LYS A 711 -5.34 -11.25 -11.56
CA LYS A 711 -5.35 -10.62 -10.23
C LYS A 711 -6.65 -11.00 -9.52
N ALA A 712 -6.50 -11.77 -8.45
CA ALA A 712 -7.59 -12.40 -7.71
C ALA A 712 -7.97 -11.63 -6.42
N GLY A 713 -7.13 -10.69 -5.98
CA GLY A 713 -7.42 -9.83 -4.83
C GLY A 713 -6.23 -8.98 -4.41
N GLU A 714 -6.34 -8.31 -3.27
CA GLU A 714 -5.25 -7.54 -2.67
C GLU A 714 -5.39 -7.40 -1.13
N ARG A 715 -4.28 -7.02 -0.48
CA ARG A 715 -4.18 -6.71 0.96
C ARG A 715 -3.40 -5.41 1.15
N LYS A 716 -3.98 -4.47 1.89
CA LYS A 716 -3.42 -3.15 2.17
C LYS A 716 -2.73 -3.10 3.55
N GLY A 717 -1.71 -2.26 3.67
CA GLY A 717 -1.08 -1.84 4.94
C GLY A 717 -1.30 -0.34 5.22
N ALA A 718 -0.31 0.36 5.79
CA ALA A 718 -0.31 1.75 6.29
C ALA A 718 0.63 2.88 5.68
N GLY A 719 1.61 2.66 4.75
CA GLY A 719 2.35 3.69 3.92
C GLY A 719 2.94 3.42 2.46
N GLY A 720 2.26 2.87 1.41
CA GLY A 720 2.73 2.65 -0.01
C GLY A 720 1.84 1.80 -0.98
N MET A 721 2.34 0.75 -1.68
CA MET A 721 1.54 -0.11 -2.62
C MET A 721 0.95 -1.39 -1.95
N PRO A 722 -0.25 -1.88 -2.36
CA PRO A 722 -0.86 -3.07 -1.78
C PRO A 722 -0.14 -4.36 -2.18
N ILE A 723 -0.26 -5.39 -1.36
CA ILE A 723 0.10 -6.75 -1.72
C ILE A 723 -1.00 -7.28 -2.62
N GLU A 724 -0.69 -7.51 -3.88
CA GLU A 724 -1.58 -8.13 -4.84
C GLU A 724 -1.55 -9.65 -4.71
N ILE A 725 -2.71 -10.27 -4.92
CA ILE A 725 -2.86 -11.71 -4.98
C ILE A 725 -3.19 -12.09 -6.41
N TRP A 726 -2.36 -12.93 -7.00
CA TRP A 726 -2.46 -13.38 -8.38
C TRP A 726 -2.64 -14.89 -8.43
N VAL A 727 -3.52 -15.37 -9.30
CA VAL A 727 -3.71 -16.81 -9.52
C VAL A 727 -3.31 -17.14 -10.95
N GLY A 728 -2.35 -18.05 -11.08
CA GLY A 728 -1.86 -18.57 -12.34
C GLY A 728 -2.65 -19.81 -12.78
N LYS A 729 -3.29 -19.73 -13.94
CA LYS A 729 -3.90 -20.87 -14.65
C LYS A 729 -2.93 -21.36 -15.72
N VAL A 730 -2.62 -22.66 -15.71
CA VAL A 730 -1.82 -23.31 -16.75
C VAL A 730 -2.72 -23.64 -17.94
N ARG A 731 -2.31 -23.23 -19.14
CA ARG A 731 -2.95 -23.63 -20.40
C ARG A 731 -2.72 -25.12 -20.66
N ILE A 732 -3.80 -25.85 -20.90
CA ILE A 732 -3.82 -27.27 -21.29
C ILE A 732 -3.77 -27.36 -22.83
#